data_AF-A0A6G4U259-F1
#
_entry.id   AF-A0A6G4U259-F1
#
_cell.length_a   1.000
_cell.length_b   1.000
_cell.length_c   1.000
_cell.angle_alpha   90.00
_cell.angle_beta   90.00
_cell.angle_gamma   90.00
#
_symmetry.space_group_name_H-M   'P 1'
#
loop_
_entity.id
_entity.type
_entity.pdbx_description
1 polymer ?
#
loop_
_entity_poly.entity_id
_entity_poly.type
_entity_poly.pdbx_seq_one_letter_code
_entity_poly.pdbx_strand_id
1 'polypeptide(L)'
;MKGRHAAPREPRGHWLLLLTVLPLVFAAVLFEGWTTHQVANPGGRQACTSPAPASVDDGGPVRSYEHGRQVSDKVPAGTMALTVDGGPDPTWTPRVLDLLREKKAHATFFVNGAQAAQHPYLLKKIRAAGHEIGTLSYTGAPLGTASDLRRSMELSLDQKALAGATGYHTNLLRLPKSSAVDTLCGAEGEAAKRATEDGYTVVAADKWYRDNNTGVVRQFSQTETGFAQAEQLLKSPGVKKFSTVTKATGRDPADERASSAEIWQGMALIAIRNVSHAFTGAMGWLLGITIGLAALRLVLLYFWARTHVKRLGRFRPGSPWLRQVDGLVTVLVPAHNEEAGIQSTLRSLLASTHQQLQIVVIDDGSEDRTSELAAEMGDPRVLVVKQPNSGKSAALNTGLSYAESDIVVMVDGDTVLEADAIERLIQPLAHPAIGAVSGNTKVGNRKRLLGRWQHLEYVCGFNLDRRMFDVLECITTVPGAIGAFRRTALVGVGGVSDDTLAEDTDLTMALWRAGWRVVYEETAIAWTEVPTTLRQLWRQRYRWCYGTLQAMGKHRHAIREVGQAGRFARRGLTYISVFQVALPLLTPLLDVFALYGLLFGNPMKAAGVWIAFMGAQMAVAGYALKLDGERLRTLWSMPLQLFTYRLLMYLVVIQSMVTVLAGIRLNWGRMKRSGSAAEEIGGIEVTQPKEREAVAVSGSVALSGESGYETVSGHQHIAGQVLIPGQGVPAPAGAAHAAVMPRPAVATGTVPHWRANATGTVIVTRNAPATPLSPDDIGGNGGDIEPDLGPPQEPWRPAPKSRRRPRRLRRAVVVLACLALLSPIGAYSWADNSLNRGPDLDRLNNRPLPGDGTNYLIVGSDSRSGLSSKDRKNLHTGAPAGRRTDSMILLHTGKHGTTMTSLPRDSWVDMPSFIRPENGKQYGAEHNKLNAAFSYGGAPFLVKTVEKNTGLRIDHYAEIGFAGFVGIVDAVGGVDMCLDKPIKDEKSGADLKKGCQTLDGSQALAFVRQRHQEADGDLGRAKNQQKFLSALAKRAASRQVLLDPGKMRDTTKAGLKSLIVDQDTGLPDLAKLAQAMQKVSQGKGKRVELPIADKYHWTDKGSSVLWDKKRANALFERLRKDEPVPAKWGAEDPGKP
;
A
#
# COMPACT_ATOMS: atom_id res chain seq x y z
N MET A 1 -1.08 -31.52 -51.92
CA MET A 1 -1.44 -31.90 -50.53
C MET A 1 -1.88 -30.67 -49.76
N LYS A 2 -3.01 -30.69 -49.03
CA LYS A 2 -3.45 -29.56 -48.20
C LYS A 2 -2.69 -29.56 -46.87
N GLY A 3 -1.72 -28.66 -46.72
CA GLY A 3 -1.06 -28.44 -45.43
C GLY A 3 -2.02 -27.85 -44.41
N ARG A 4 -2.47 -28.65 -43.44
CA ARG A 4 -3.18 -28.14 -42.26
C ARG A 4 -2.22 -27.28 -41.44
N HIS A 5 -2.27 -25.96 -41.61
CA HIS A 5 -1.65 -25.02 -40.67
C HIS A 5 -2.30 -25.22 -39.29
N ALA A 6 -1.63 -25.95 -38.41
CA ALA A 6 -2.03 -26.06 -37.03
C ALA A 6 -1.95 -24.67 -36.39
N ALA A 7 -3.10 -24.10 -36.03
CA ALA A 7 -3.14 -22.80 -35.37
C ALA A 7 -2.26 -22.83 -34.11
N PRO A 8 -1.34 -21.86 -33.93
CA PRO A 8 -0.50 -21.82 -32.73
C PRO A 8 -1.41 -21.73 -31.50
N ARG A 9 -1.31 -22.74 -30.63
CA ARG A 9 -2.13 -22.82 -29.40
C ARG A 9 -1.85 -21.58 -28.55
N GLU A 10 -2.91 -20.86 -28.17
CA GLU A 10 -2.80 -19.71 -27.26
C GLU A 10 -1.95 -20.09 -26.02
N PRO A 11 -0.94 -19.30 -25.64
CA PRO A 11 0.05 -19.74 -24.67
C PRO A 11 -0.53 -19.82 -23.26
N ARG A 12 -0.91 -21.02 -22.83
CA ARG A 12 -1.43 -21.32 -21.48
C ARG A 12 -0.43 -21.09 -20.34
N GLY A 13 0.83 -20.74 -20.63
CA GLY A 13 1.88 -20.51 -19.64
C GLY A 13 1.55 -19.39 -18.62
N HIS A 14 0.74 -18.40 -19.00
CA HIS A 14 0.27 -17.38 -18.05
C HIS A 14 -0.66 -17.96 -16.97
N TRP A 15 -1.50 -18.95 -17.32
CA TRP A 15 -2.29 -19.69 -16.32
C TRP A 15 -1.39 -20.52 -15.40
N LEU A 16 -0.34 -21.15 -15.92
CA LEU A 16 0.63 -21.88 -15.07
C LEU A 16 1.32 -20.94 -14.07
N LEU A 17 1.73 -19.75 -14.51
CA LEU A 17 2.36 -18.75 -13.65
C LEU A 17 1.37 -18.18 -12.61
N LEU A 18 0.12 -17.91 -12.99
CA LEU A 18 -0.91 -17.45 -12.04
C LEU A 18 -1.30 -18.55 -11.04
N LEU A 19 -1.50 -19.80 -11.49
CA LEU A 19 -1.83 -20.96 -10.66
C LEU A 19 -0.70 -21.41 -9.74
N THR A 20 0.53 -20.95 -9.95
CA THR A 20 1.67 -21.20 -9.04
C THR A 20 1.93 -20.00 -8.13
N VAL A 21 1.99 -18.79 -8.67
CA VAL A 21 2.31 -17.58 -7.89
C VAL A 21 1.17 -17.19 -6.95
N LEU A 22 -0.10 -17.21 -7.38
CA LEU A 22 -1.21 -16.79 -6.51
C LEU A 22 -1.36 -17.69 -5.26
N PRO A 23 -1.33 -19.03 -5.35
CA PRO A 23 -1.36 -19.87 -4.16
C PRO A 23 -0.13 -19.72 -3.27
N LEU A 24 1.07 -19.49 -3.82
CA LEU A 24 2.28 -19.23 -3.03
C LEU A 24 2.19 -17.90 -2.25
N VAL A 25 1.75 -16.82 -2.91
CA VAL A 25 1.51 -15.52 -2.27
C VAL A 25 0.44 -15.65 -1.20
N PHE A 26 -0.69 -16.31 -1.51
CA PHE A 26 -1.77 -16.53 -0.56
C PHE A 26 -1.31 -17.37 0.64
N ALA A 27 -0.59 -18.46 0.41
CA ALA A 27 -0.04 -19.30 1.48
C ALA A 27 0.97 -18.54 2.36
N ALA A 28 1.88 -17.75 1.78
CA ALA A 28 2.83 -16.93 2.55
C ALA A 28 2.12 -15.88 3.41
N VAL A 29 1.10 -15.22 2.84
CA VAL A 29 0.30 -14.18 3.52
C VAL A 29 -0.61 -14.76 4.59
N LEU A 30 -1.27 -15.90 4.34
CA LEU A 30 -2.01 -16.64 5.36
C LEU A 30 -1.09 -17.13 6.48
N PHE A 31 0.07 -17.68 6.14
CA PHE A 31 1.04 -18.19 7.10
C PHE A 31 1.56 -17.08 8.01
N GLU A 32 1.98 -15.95 7.44
CA GLU A 32 2.39 -14.78 8.22
C GLU A 32 1.23 -14.30 9.11
N GLY A 33 0.06 -14.07 8.51
CA GLY A 33 -1.15 -13.62 9.22
C GLY A 33 -1.58 -14.54 10.37
N TRP A 34 -1.36 -15.85 10.27
CA TRP A 34 -1.68 -16.80 11.33
C TRP A 34 -0.57 -17.00 12.38
N THR A 35 0.69 -16.79 11.99
CA THR A 35 1.87 -17.02 12.85
C THR A 35 2.41 -15.77 13.55
N THR A 36 2.07 -14.57 13.07
CA THR A 36 2.45 -13.29 13.71
C THR A 36 1.26 -12.45 14.16
N HIS A 37 0.09 -12.55 13.51
CA HIS A 37 -1.14 -11.88 13.93
C HIS A 37 -2.14 -12.85 14.59
N GLN A 38 -2.92 -12.33 15.53
CA GLN A 38 -3.83 -13.16 16.35
C GLN A 38 -5.15 -13.40 15.61
N VAL A 39 -5.19 -14.45 14.77
CA VAL A 39 -6.45 -14.92 14.19
C VAL A 39 -7.38 -15.38 15.30
N ALA A 40 -8.58 -14.82 15.33
CA ALA A 40 -9.58 -14.97 16.39
C ALA A 40 -9.00 -14.68 17.78
N ASN A 41 -8.83 -13.40 18.10
CA ASN A 41 -8.48 -12.88 19.44
C ASN A 41 -9.28 -13.59 20.54
N PRO A 42 -8.72 -14.60 21.26
CA PRO A 42 -9.40 -15.20 22.39
C PRO A 42 -9.32 -14.16 23.49
N GLY A 43 -10.48 -13.78 24.04
CA GLY A 43 -10.60 -12.68 24.99
C GLY A 43 -9.55 -12.73 26.10
N GLY A 44 -9.23 -11.56 26.65
CA GLY A 44 -8.34 -11.44 27.81
C GLY A 44 -8.71 -12.45 28.90
N ARG A 45 -7.70 -12.98 29.59
CA ARG A 45 -7.82 -14.00 30.65
C ARG A 45 -9.08 -13.77 31.48
N GLN A 46 -10.03 -14.70 31.44
CA GLN A 46 -11.19 -14.65 32.32
C GLN A 46 -10.73 -14.65 33.78
N ALA A 47 -11.32 -13.78 34.59
CA ALA A 47 -11.01 -13.72 36.01
C ALA A 47 -11.36 -15.06 36.68
N CYS A 48 -10.59 -15.47 37.70
CA CYS A 48 -10.93 -16.65 38.49
C CYS A 48 -12.27 -16.40 39.20
N THR A 49 -13.35 -17.02 38.71
CA THR A 49 -14.67 -17.02 39.36
C THR A 49 -14.79 -18.07 40.47
N SER A 50 -13.77 -18.92 40.62
CA SER A 50 -13.65 -19.91 41.69
C SER A 50 -12.18 -20.05 42.11
N PRO A 51 -11.88 -20.34 43.38
CA PRO A 51 -10.52 -20.64 43.82
C PRO A 51 -9.90 -21.81 43.04
N ALA A 52 -8.57 -21.86 42.98
CA ALA A 52 -7.90 -23.08 42.56
C ALA A 52 -8.27 -24.23 43.54
N PRO A 53 -8.51 -25.46 43.08
CA PRO A 53 -8.80 -26.60 43.95
C PRO A 53 -7.71 -26.76 45.03
N ALA A 54 -8.05 -27.27 46.23
CA ALA A 54 -7.07 -27.44 47.31
C ALA A 54 -5.86 -28.31 46.91
N SER A 55 -6.06 -29.29 46.03
CA SER A 55 -4.98 -30.11 45.42
C SER A 55 -4.05 -29.35 44.46
N VAL A 56 -4.43 -28.14 44.05
CA VAL A 56 -3.57 -27.17 43.35
C VAL A 56 -2.90 -26.24 44.37
N ASP A 57 -3.63 -25.80 45.39
CA ASP A 57 -3.18 -24.76 46.33
C ASP A 57 -2.19 -25.25 47.41
N ASP A 58 -2.37 -26.48 47.91
CA ASP A 58 -1.47 -27.14 48.88
C ASP A 58 -0.32 -27.92 48.21
N GLY A 59 -0.37 -28.04 46.88
CA GLY A 59 0.58 -28.76 46.05
C GLY A 59 1.97 -28.11 45.95
N GLY A 60 2.82 -28.74 45.16
CA GLY A 60 4.06 -28.15 44.68
C GLY A 60 3.88 -27.33 43.40
N PRO A 61 4.71 -26.30 43.15
CA PRO A 61 4.63 -25.44 41.96
C PRO A 61 4.93 -26.15 40.63
N VAL A 62 5.54 -27.34 40.68
CA VAL A 62 5.86 -28.18 39.52
C VAL A 62 4.90 -29.37 39.51
N ARG A 63 4.26 -29.66 38.38
CA ARG A 63 3.21 -30.70 38.26
C ARG A 63 3.44 -31.59 37.05
N SER A 64 3.24 -32.89 37.19
CA SER A 64 3.31 -33.91 36.12
C SER A 64 2.19 -34.93 36.28
N TYR A 65 2.06 -35.81 35.30
CA TYR A 65 1.19 -36.98 35.34
C TYR A 65 2.04 -38.25 35.28
N GLU A 66 2.03 -39.04 36.35
CA GLU A 66 2.88 -40.22 36.52
C GLU A 66 2.05 -41.37 37.12
N HIS A 67 2.25 -42.60 36.64
CA HIS A 67 1.55 -43.79 37.14
C HIS A 67 0.00 -43.64 37.20
N GLY A 68 -0.59 -42.88 36.28
CA GLY A 68 -2.05 -42.65 36.23
C GLY A 68 -2.58 -41.60 37.23
N ARG A 69 -1.71 -40.81 37.88
CA ARG A 69 -2.10 -39.79 38.87
C ARG A 69 -1.29 -38.50 38.69
N GLN A 70 -1.87 -37.35 39.04
CA GLN A 70 -1.11 -36.10 39.08
C GLN A 70 -0.15 -36.10 40.28
N VAL A 71 1.13 -35.83 40.02
CA VAL A 71 2.21 -35.67 41.01
C VAL A 71 2.64 -34.20 41.04
N SER A 72 3.11 -33.74 42.19
CA SER A 72 3.33 -32.30 42.44
C SER A 72 4.52 -32.06 43.37
N ASP A 73 5.61 -31.52 42.82
CA ASP A 73 6.92 -31.44 43.47
C ASP A 73 7.22 -30.08 44.08
N LYS A 74 7.88 -30.11 45.24
CA LYS A 74 8.33 -28.94 45.99
C LYS A 74 9.85 -28.84 45.90
N VAL A 75 10.37 -27.62 45.77
CA VAL A 75 11.82 -27.35 45.77
C VAL A 75 12.37 -27.53 47.20
N PRO A 76 13.56 -28.14 47.40
CA PRO A 76 14.17 -28.28 48.72
C PRO A 76 14.50 -26.94 49.39
N ALA A 77 14.44 -26.91 50.72
CA ALA A 77 14.77 -25.74 51.53
C ALA A 77 16.18 -25.18 51.21
N GLY A 78 16.30 -23.85 51.20
CA GLY A 78 17.52 -23.13 50.82
C GLY A 78 17.86 -23.16 49.32
N THR A 79 17.05 -23.78 48.46
CA THR A 79 17.22 -23.75 46.99
C THR A 79 16.16 -22.87 46.33
N MET A 80 16.56 -22.05 45.36
CA MET A 80 15.63 -21.26 44.52
C MET A 80 15.73 -21.70 43.06
N ALA A 81 14.61 -22.16 42.51
CA ALA A 81 14.47 -22.42 41.08
C ALA A 81 14.11 -21.11 40.37
N LEU A 82 15.00 -20.59 39.53
CA LEU A 82 14.77 -19.35 38.80
C LEU A 82 14.13 -19.64 37.45
N THR A 83 13.03 -18.95 37.14
CA THR A 83 12.30 -19.07 35.87
C THR A 83 12.16 -17.72 35.19
N VAL A 84 12.36 -17.69 33.87
CA VAL A 84 12.39 -16.47 33.06
C VAL A 84 11.34 -16.57 31.97
N ASP A 85 10.32 -15.71 32.03
CA ASP A 85 9.18 -15.78 31.11
C ASP A 85 9.29 -14.78 29.97
N GLY A 86 8.94 -15.26 28.77
CA GLY A 86 8.93 -14.48 27.54
C GLY A 86 10.28 -14.51 26.81
N GLY A 87 10.31 -13.83 25.66
CA GLY A 87 11.45 -13.90 24.75
C GLY A 87 11.53 -15.21 23.94
N PRO A 88 12.71 -15.54 23.38
CA PRO A 88 13.96 -14.80 23.47
C PRO A 88 13.84 -13.37 22.90
N ASP A 89 14.41 -12.40 23.61
CA ASP A 89 14.39 -10.99 23.23
C ASP A 89 15.83 -10.54 22.89
N PRO A 90 16.07 -9.89 21.74
CA PRO A 90 17.41 -9.53 21.29
C PRO A 90 18.08 -8.43 22.14
N THR A 91 17.31 -7.72 22.98
CA THR A 91 17.79 -6.69 23.91
C THR A 91 17.96 -7.25 25.32
N TRP A 92 17.00 -8.05 25.81
CA TRP A 92 16.93 -8.50 27.19
C TRP A 92 17.58 -9.87 27.43
N THR A 93 17.45 -10.85 26.51
CA THR A 93 18.07 -12.18 26.71
C THR A 93 19.58 -12.10 26.94
N PRO A 94 20.38 -11.35 26.14
CA PRO A 94 21.81 -11.24 26.40
C PRO A 94 22.13 -10.66 27.78
N ARG A 95 21.38 -9.65 28.22
CA ARG A 95 21.58 -9.01 29.53
C ARG A 95 21.26 -9.95 30.67
N VAL A 96 20.15 -10.70 30.59
CA VAL A 96 19.78 -11.70 31.62
C VAL A 96 20.84 -12.79 31.71
N LEU A 97 21.37 -13.28 30.58
CA LEU A 97 22.47 -14.25 30.56
C LEU A 97 23.75 -13.69 31.19
N ASP A 98 24.11 -12.44 30.90
CA ASP A 98 25.27 -11.77 31.50
C ASP A 98 25.12 -11.63 33.04
N LEU A 99 23.93 -11.27 33.52
CA LEU A 99 23.61 -11.17 34.96
C LEU A 99 23.69 -12.54 35.66
N LEU A 100 23.07 -13.57 35.08
CA LEU A 100 23.08 -14.92 35.64
C LEU A 100 24.52 -15.48 35.70
N ARG A 101 25.32 -15.24 34.66
CA ARG A 101 26.76 -15.57 34.63
C ARG A 101 27.54 -14.85 35.72
N GLU A 102 27.32 -13.54 35.92
CA GLU A 102 27.97 -12.77 36.99
C GLU A 102 27.66 -13.34 38.38
N LYS A 103 26.42 -13.78 38.60
CA LYS A 103 25.98 -14.36 39.89
C LYS A 103 26.16 -15.89 40.00
N LYS A 104 26.80 -16.53 39.01
CA LYS A 104 27.00 -18.00 38.94
C LYS A 104 25.69 -18.79 39.14
N ALA A 105 24.58 -18.26 38.61
CA ALA A 105 23.25 -18.82 38.79
C ALA A 105 22.74 -19.43 37.48
N HIS A 106 22.02 -20.55 37.58
CA HIS A 106 21.28 -21.14 36.45
C HIS A 106 19.78 -20.92 36.63
N ALA A 107 19.04 -20.96 35.51
CA ALA A 107 17.63 -20.62 35.42
C ALA A 107 16.99 -21.37 34.24
N THR A 108 15.67 -21.47 34.25
CA THR A 108 14.86 -22.09 33.20
C THR A 108 14.11 -21.00 32.41
N PHE A 109 14.33 -20.92 31.10
CA PHE A 109 13.75 -19.90 30.23
C PHE A 109 12.50 -20.44 29.52
N PHE A 110 11.32 -19.89 29.86
CA PHE A 110 10.05 -20.17 29.21
C PHE A 110 9.84 -19.21 28.03
N VAL A 111 10.11 -19.71 26.82
CA VAL A 111 10.12 -18.92 25.57
C VAL A 111 8.83 -19.08 24.76
N ASN A 112 8.56 -18.13 23.86
CA ASN A 112 7.50 -18.28 22.85
C ASN A 112 8.09 -18.76 21.52
N GLY A 113 7.47 -19.75 20.88
CA GLY A 113 7.97 -20.37 19.65
C GLY A 113 8.18 -19.40 18.48
N ALA A 114 7.30 -18.40 18.31
CA ALA A 114 7.46 -17.39 17.27
C ALA A 114 8.71 -16.51 17.49
N GLN A 115 9.05 -16.18 18.75
CA GLN A 115 10.29 -15.48 19.09
C GLN A 115 11.50 -16.40 18.96
N ALA A 116 11.36 -17.68 19.33
CA ALA A 116 12.41 -18.68 19.14
C ALA A 116 12.77 -18.89 17.67
N ALA A 117 11.76 -18.90 16.78
CA ALA A 117 11.95 -18.94 15.34
C ALA A 117 12.56 -17.64 14.78
N GLN A 118 12.33 -16.49 15.42
CA GLN A 118 12.92 -15.20 15.03
C GLN A 118 14.39 -15.07 15.43
N HIS A 119 14.74 -15.60 16.60
CA HIS A 119 16.05 -15.44 17.22
C HIS A 119 16.66 -16.78 17.67
N PRO A 120 16.80 -17.78 16.78
CA PRO A 120 17.26 -19.13 17.16
C PRO A 120 18.68 -19.13 17.74
N TYR A 121 19.52 -18.16 17.35
CA TYR A 121 20.86 -17.97 17.91
C TYR A 121 20.83 -17.62 19.41
N LEU A 122 19.76 -17.02 19.94
CA LEU A 122 19.61 -16.73 21.36
C LEU A 122 19.30 -18.00 22.17
N LEU A 123 18.49 -18.93 21.64
CA LEU A 123 18.28 -20.22 22.31
C LEU A 123 19.57 -21.03 22.38
N LYS A 124 20.35 -21.06 21.30
CA LYS A 124 21.69 -21.67 21.30
C LYS A 124 22.59 -21.04 22.38
N LYS A 125 22.53 -19.71 22.59
CA LYS A 125 23.27 -19.02 23.67
C LYS A 125 22.75 -19.36 25.07
N ILE A 126 21.42 -19.39 25.28
CA ILE A 126 20.79 -19.78 26.55
C ILE A 126 21.30 -21.17 26.96
N ARG A 127 21.21 -22.14 26.04
CA ARG A 127 21.60 -23.53 26.31
C ARG A 127 23.12 -23.71 26.45
N ALA A 128 23.92 -23.03 25.62
CA ALA A 128 25.39 -23.06 25.74
C ALA A 128 25.92 -22.44 27.05
N ALA A 129 25.15 -21.55 27.70
CA ALA A 129 25.44 -21.05 29.04
C ALA A 129 24.96 -21.98 30.17
N GLY A 130 24.45 -23.18 29.85
CA GLY A 130 23.99 -24.17 30.82
C GLY A 130 22.64 -23.84 31.46
N HIS A 131 21.80 -23.04 30.80
CA HIS A 131 20.42 -22.79 31.24
C HIS A 131 19.45 -23.77 30.57
N GLU A 132 18.36 -24.05 31.27
CA GLU A 132 17.29 -24.93 30.78
C GLU A 132 16.28 -24.12 29.95
N ILE A 133 15.57 -24.77 29.03
CA ILE A 133 14.56 -24.15 28.18
C ILE A 133 13.22 -24.88 28.37
N GLY A 134 12.16 -24.11 28.60
CA GLY A 134 10.77 -24.53 28.58
C GLY A 134 9.97 -23.72 27.55
N THR A 135 8.73 -24.12 27.30
CA THR A 135 7.81 -23.50 26.33
C THR A 135 6.65 -22.78 27.01
N LEU A 136 6.11 -21.78 26.33
CA LEU A 136 4.85 -21.12 26.69
C LEU A 136 3.75 -21.57 25.74
N SER A 137 3.89 -21.13 24.50
CA SER A 137 3.20 -21.59 23.29
C SER A 137 3.82 -20.85 22.09
N TYR A 138 3.46 -21.23 20.87
CA TYR A 138 4.04 -20.62 19.69
C TYR A 138 3.77 -19.10 19.60
N THR A 139 2.53 -18.62 19.79
CA THR A 139 2.22 -17.17 19.80
C THR A 139 1.90 -16.59 21.18
N GLY A 140 2.04 -17.35 22.27
CA GLY A 140 1.64 -16.91 23.61
C GLY A 140 0.11 -16.83 23.82
N ALA A 141 -0.67 -17.55 23.01
CA ALA A 141 -2.13 -17.62 23.14
C ALA A 141 -2.56 -18.35 24.43
N PRO A 142 -3.62 -17.92 25.12
CA PRO A 142 -4.12 -18.59 26.32
C PRO A 142 -4.66 -19.97 25.96
N LEU A 143 -4.09 -21.02 26.56
CA LEU A 143 -4.44 -22.41 26.19
C LEU A 143 -5.75 -22.88 26.85
N GLY A 144 -6.24 -22.20 27.89
CA GLY A 144 -7.53 -22.49 28.52
C GLY A 144 -8.74 -22.14 27.66
N THR A 145 -8.67 -21.06 26.87
CA THR A 145 -9.77 -20.59 26.01
C THR A 145 -9.57 -20.90 24.52
N ALA A 146 -8.45 -21.51 24.15
CA ALA A 146 -8.20 -21.97 22.78
C ALA A 146 -9.00 -23.25 22.45
N SER A 147 -9.46 -23.37 21.20
CA SER A 147 -9.99 -24.64 20.68
C SER A 147 -8.90 -25.71 20.62
N ASP A 148 -9.27 -26.98 20.66
CA ASP A 148 -8.31 -28.09 20.66
C ASP A 148 -7.39 -28.10 19.44
N LEU A 149 -7.92 -27.70 18.27
CA LEU A 149 -7.16 -27.51 17.05
C LEU A 149 -6.14 -26.35 17.17
N ARG A 150 -6.48 -25.22 17.81
CA ARG A 150 -5.52 -24.14 18.05
C ARG A 150 -4.49 -24.57 19.10
N ARG A 151 -4.91 -25.18 20.20
CA ARG A 151 -4.06 -25.65 21.30
C ARG A 151 -3.01 -26.68 20.86
N SER A 152 -3.41 -27.68 20.07
CA SER A 152 -2.48 -28.67 19.51
C SER A 152 -1.48 -28.03 18.53
N MET A 153 -1.93 -27.11 17.66
CA MET A 153 -1.03 -26.35 16.78
C MET A 153 -0.05 -25.45 17.55
N GLU A 154 -0.52 -24.72 18.57
CA GLU A 154 0.30 -23.85 19.42
C GLU A 154 1.47 -24.61 20.06
N LEU A 155 1.20 -25.80 20.62
CA LEU A 155 2.22 -26.64 21.23
C LEU A 155 3.12 -27.31 20.17
N SER A 156 2.56 -27.84 19.09
CA SER A 156 3.33 -28.53 18.04
C SER A 156 4.27 -27.57 17.28
N LEU A 157 3.83 -26.35 16.96
CA LEU A 157 4.65 -25.34 16.29
C LEU A 157 5.77 -24.81 17.21
N ASP A 158 5.51 -24.68 18.52
CA ASP A 158 6.52 -24.28 19.50
C ASP A 158 7.63 -25.34 19.61
N GLN A 159 7.25 -26.61 19.77
CA GLN A 159 8.18 -27.73 19.77
C GLN A 159 9.02 -27.81 18.49
N LYS A 160 8.42 -27.59 17.32
CA LYS A 160 9.14 -27.56 16.04
C LYS A 160 10.09 -26.37 15.96
N ALA A 161 9.67 -25.18 16.41
CA ALA A 161 10.54 -24.01 16.46
C ALA A 161 11.75 -24.26 17.39
N LEU A 162 11.54 -24.89 18.54
CA LEU A 162 12.59 -25.26 19.50
C LEU A 162 13.56 -26.32 18.91
N ALA A 163 13.05 -27.37 18.29
CA ALA A 163 13.85 -28.41 17.64
C ALA A 163 14.67 -27.86 16.47
N GLY A 164 14.09 -27.02 15.62
CA GLY A 164 14.81 -26.34 14.55
C GLY A 164 15.88 -25.35 15.05
N ALA A 165 15.62 -24.69 16.19
CA ALA A 165 16.55 -23.73 16.78
C ALA A 165 17.70 -24.38 17.56
N THR A 166 17.44 -25.48 18.27
CA THR A 166 18.40 -26.06 19.25
C THR A 166 18.79 -27.51 18.99
N GLY A 167 17.99 -28.28 18.24
CA GLY A 167 18.12 -29.72 18.05
C GLY A 167 17.38 -30.59 19.08
N TYR A 168 16.60 -29.98 19.98
CA TYR A 168 16.01 -30.62 21.15
C TYR A 168 14.54 -30.19 21.35
N HIS A 169 13.77 -31.04 22.03
CA HIS A 169 12.44 -30.75 22.56
C HIS A 169 12.52 -30.41 24.05
N THR A 170 11.42 -29.98 24.64
CA THR A 170 11.29 -29.83 26.10
C THR A 170 9.93 -30.26 26.58
N ASN A 171 9.86 -30.99 27.69
CA ASN A 171 8.60 -31.31 28.36
C ASN A 171 8.17 -30.23 29.37
N LEU A 172 8.95 -29.18 29.61
CA LEU A 172 8.56 -28.09 30.51
C LEU A 172 7.63 -27.11 29.82
N LEU A 173 6.37 -27.07 30.25
CA LEU A 173 5.38 -26.08 29.83
C LEU A 173 5.10 -25.07 30.95
N ARG A 174 4.91 -23.80 30.59
CA ARG A 174 4.24 -22.83 31.44
C ARG A 174 3.03 -22.27 30.69
N LEU A 175 1.87 -22.25 31.34
CA LEU A 175 0.66 -21.77 30.71
C LEU A 175 0.74 -20.25 30.43
N PRO A 176 0.55 -19.81 29.17
CA PRO A 176 0.56 -18.39 28.82
C PRO A 176 -0.46 -17.60 29.64
N LYS A 177 -0.04 -16.48 30.25
CA LYS A 177 -0.86 -15.63 31.13
C LYS A 177 -1.28 -16.29 32.47
N SER A 178 -0.63 -17.38 32.86
CA SER A 178 -0.86 -18.12 34.12
C SER A 178 0.48 -18.47 34.78
N SER A 179 1.16 -17.47 35.36
CA SER A 179 2.55 -17.60 35.84
C SER A 179 2.71 -18.14 37.27
N ALA A 180 1.65 -18.21 38.08
CA ALA A 180 1.70 -18.62 39.49
C ALA A 180 0.60 -19.64 39.85
N VAL A 181 0.80 -20.41 40.92
CA VAL A 181 -0.10 -21.53 41.32
C VAL A 181 -1.55 -21.08 41.53
N ASP A 182 -1.75 -19.92 42.18
CA ASP A 182 -3.06 -19.31 42.40
C ASP A 182 -3.74 -18.81 41.11
N THR A 183 -3.00 -18.73 40.00
CA THR A 183 -3.53 -18.35 38.68
C THR A 183 -3.96 -19.57 37.84
N LEU A 184 -3.78 -20.81 38.30
CA LEU A 184 -4.20 -22.04 37.63
C LEU A 184 -5.65 -22.44 37.99
N CYS A 185 -6.59 -21.55 37.68
CA CYS A 185 -8.01 -21.67 38.00
C CYS A 185 -8.87 -21.91 36.75
N GLY A 186 -10.06 -22.49 36.91
CA GLY A 186 -11.06 -22.65 35.84
C GLY A 186 -10.50 -23.28 34.56
N ALA A 187 -10.75 -22.65 33.40
CA ALA A 187 -10.31 -23.14 32.10
C ALA A 187 -8.78 -23.30 31.97
N GLU A 188 -7.99 -22.47 32.65
CA GLU A 188 -6.53 -22.59 32.68
C GLU A 188 -6.07 -23.76 33.56
N GLY A 189 -6.80 -24.06 34.65
CA GLY A 189 -6.57 -25.26 35.46
C GLY A 189 -6.85 -26.56 34.69
N GLU A 190 -7.94 -26.60 33.91
CA GLU A 190 -8.26 -27.73 33.02
C GLU A 190 -7.28 -27.85 31.85
N ALA A 191 -6.72 -26.74 31.35
CA ALA A 191 -5.64 -26.80 30.36
C ALA A 191 -4.32 -27.30 30.98
N ALA A 192 -4.03 -26.95 32.24
CA ALA A 192 -2.87 -27.48 32.96
C ALA A 192 -2.98 -29.00 33.13
N LYS A 193 -4.16 -29.49 33.53
CA LYS A 193 -4.43 -30.92 33.68
C LYS A 193 -4.24 -31.68 32.37
N ARG A 194 -4.90 -31.24 31.29
CA ARG A 194 -4.75 -31.83 29.96
C ARG A 194 -3.30 -31.81 29.48
N ALA A 195 -2.58 -30.70 29.67
CA ALA A 195 -1.16 -30.63 29.32
C ALA A 195 -0.31 -31.65 30.12
N THR A 196 -0.60 -31.89 31.40
CA THR A 196 0.09 -32.95 32.16
C THR A 196 -0.24 -34.35 31.65
N GLU A 197 -1.49 -34.60 31.24
CA GLU A 197 -1.92 -35.86 30.62
C GLU A 197 -1.28 -36.06 29.22
N ASP A 198 -1.07 -34.96 28.48
CA ASP A 198 -0.34 -34.89 27.20
C ASP A 198 1.20 -35.03 27.37
N GLY A 199 1.70 -35.30 28.58
CA GLY A 199 3.12 -35.57 28.88
C GLY A 199 3.97 -34.36 29.27
N TYR A 200 3.39 -33.16 29.42
CA TYR A 200 4.14 -31.98 29.86
C TYR A 200 4.28 -31.91 31.39
N THR A 201 5.46 -31.50 31.86
CA THR A 201 5.62 -30.96 33.22
C THR A 201 5.19 -29.50 33.22
N VAL A 202 4.08 -29.19 33.88
CA VAL A 202 3.57 -27.82 34.01
C VAL A 202 4.24 -27.12 35.20
N VAL A 203 4.89 -25.99 34.95
CA VAL A 203 5.67 -25.23 35.95
C VAL A 203 5.01 -23.87 36.21
N ALA A 204 4.46 -23.69 37.41
CA ALA A 204 4.06 -22.40 37.94
C ALA A 204 5.15 -21.80 38.86
N ALA A 205 5.05 -20.52 39.19
CA ALA A 205 5.80 -19.90 40.28
C ALA A 205 5.06 -20.09 41.63
N ASP A 206 5.83 -20.23 42.71
CA ASP A 206 5.29 -20.17 44.06
C ASP A 206 4.67 -18.80 44.35
N LYS A 207 3.59 -18.81 45.13
CA LYS A 207 3.03 -17.59 45.72
C LYS A 207 4.15 -16.77 46.37
N TRP A 208 4.23 -15.49 46.02
CA TRP A 208 5.37 -14.62 46.35
C TRP A 208 5.62 -14.42 47.85
N TYR A 209 4.59 -14.58 48.67
CA TYR A 209 4.64 -14.39 50.12
C TYR A 209 5.17 -15.61 50.88
N ARG A 210 5.34 -16.76 50.19
CA ARG A 210 6.06 -17.92 50.72
C ARG A 210 7.52 -17.56 50.95
N ASP A 211 8.11 -17.91 52.10
CA ASP A 211 9.51 -17.57 52.38
C ASP A 211 10.45 -18.28 51.38
N ASN A 212 11.37 -17.50 50.78
CA ASN A 212 12.40 -17.98 49.87
C ASN A 212 13.28 -19.09 50.49
N ASN A 213 13.42 -19.12 51.81
CA ASN A 213 14.20 -20.14 52.51
C ASN A 213 13.54 -21.52 52.52
N THR A 214 12.22 -21.59 52.32
CA THR A 214 11.46 -22.86 52.33
C THR A 214 11.61 -23.70 51.07
N GLY A 215 12.35 -23.20 50.07
CA GLY A 215 12.47 -23.81 48.75
C GLY A 215 11.34 -23.33 47.84
N VAL A 216 11.69 -22.55 46.80
CA VAL A 216 10.69 -21.87 45.95
C VAL A 216 11.05 -21.81 44.48
N VAL A 217 10.03 -21.84 43.62
CA VAL A 217 10.11 -21.44 42.21
C VAL A 217 9.77 -19.95 42.09
N ARG A 218 10.67 -19.15 41.53
CA ARG A 218 10.45 -17.72 41.29
C ARG A 218 10.50 -17.37 39.81
N GLN A 219 9.65 -16.43 39.41
CA GLN A 219 9.52 -15.96 38.04
C GLN A 219 9.89 -14.49 37.95
N PHE A 220 10.53 -14.13 36.84
CA PHE A 220 10.64 -12.76 36.35
C PHE A 220 10.48 -12.75 34.82
N SER A 221 10.29 -11.58 34.22
CA SER A 221 10.06 -11.44 32.77
C SER A 221 11.29 -10.90 32.03
N GLN A 222 11.36 -11.11 30.71
CA GLN A 222 12.37 -10.48 29.84
C GLN A 222 12.04 -9.01 29.54
N THR A 223 11.98 -8.19 30.59
CA THR A 223 11.69 -6.75 30.56
C THR A 223 12.59 -6.00 31.53
N GLU A 224 12.58 -4.66 31.52
CA GLU A 224 13.37 -3.86 32.47
C GLU A 224 12.98 -4.11 33.94
N THR A 225 11.67 -4.24 34.24
CA THR A 225 11.20 -4.56 35.60
C THR A 225 11.62 -5.96 36.00
N GLY A 226 11.44 -6.95 35.12
CA GLY A 226 11.88 -8.32 35.36
C GLY A 226 13.40 -8.47 35.54
N PHE A 227 14.21 -7.66 34.82
CA PHE A 227 15.66 -7.62 35.02
C PHE A 227 16.04 -7.08 36.41
N ALA A 228 15.40 -5.98 36.86
CA ALA A 228 15.62 -5.45 38.21
C ALA A 228 15.14 -6.43 39.30
N GLN A 229 14.03 -7.13 39.06
CA GLN A 229 13.53 -8.19 39.93
C GLN A 229 14.51 -9.36 40.03
N ALA A 230 15.11 -9.79 38.90
CA ALA A 230 16.14 -10.83 38.88
C ALA A 230 17.36 -10.44 39.73
N GLU A 231 17.84 -9.20 39.61
CA GLU A 231 18.91 -8.68 40.45
C GLU A 231 18.57 -8.71 41.94
N GLN A 232 17.32 -8.45 42.32
CA GLN A 232 16.87 -8.49 43.72
C GLN A 232 16.74 -9.93 44.22
N LEU A 233 16.17 -10.83 43.42
CA LEU A 233 16.03 -12.25 43.75
C LEU A 233 17.40 -12.91 43.98
N LEU A 234 18.38 -12.61 43.12
CA LEU A 234 19.77 -13.08 43.24
C LEU A 234 20.53 -12.52 44.46
N LYS A 235 19.97 -11.53 45.17
CA LYS A 235 20.51 -10.96 46.42
C LYS A 235 19.71 -11.39 47.66
N SER A 236 18.76 -12.33 47.53
CA SER A 236 17.87 -12.74 48.64
C SER A 236 18.66 -13.42 49.78
N PRO A 237 18.58 -12.93 51.02
CA PRO A 237 19.24 -13.57 52.15
C PRO A 237 18.62 -14.95 52.44
N GLY A 238 19.47 -15.93 52.75
CA GLY A 238 19.08 -17.30 53.13
C GLY A 238 18.94 -18.32 51.99
N VAL A 239 18.94 -17.88 50.72
CA VAL A 239 19.07 -18.78 49.56
C VAL A 239 20.53 -19.24 49.43
N LYS A 240 20.77 -20.56 49.47
CA LYS A 240 22.10 -21.18 49.38
C LYS A 240 22.45 -21.62 47.96
N LYS A 241 21.46 -21.90 47.11
CA LYS A 241 21.65 -22.46 45.76
C LYS A 241 20.60 -21.92 44.78
N PHE A 242 21.05 -21.40 43.64
CA PHE A 242 20.19 -21.07 42.49
C PHE A 242 20.29 -22.20 41.45
N SER A 243 19.17 -22.62 40.88
CA SER A 243 19.10 -23.79 39.99
C SER A 243 18.03 -23.64 38.90
N THR A 244 18.14 -24.47 37.86
CA THR A 244 17.04 -24.78 36.93
C THR A 244 15.97 -25.63 37.64
N VAL A 245 14.77 -25.71 37.07
CA VAL A 245 13.59 -26.35 37.68
C VAL A 245 13.81 -27.84 37.90
N THR A 246 14.15 -28.61 36.87
CA THR A 246 14.37 -30.08 36.97
C THR A 246 15.43 -30.43 38.01
N LYS A 247 16.58 -29.78 37.94
CA LYS A 247 17.71 -29.95 38.87
C LYS A 247 17.40 -29.48 40.30
N ALA A 248 16.39 -28.63 40.48
CA ALA A 248 15.90 -28.22 41.80
C ALA A 248 14.92 -29.25 42.38
N THR A 249 14.06 -29.87 41.56
CA THR A 249 13.11 -30.91 42.01
C THR A 249 13.69 -32.33 41.99
N GLY A 250 14.88 -32.54 41.44
CA GLY A 250 15.52 -33.86 41.35
C GLY A 250 15.01 -34.71 40.17
N ARG A 251 14.38 -34.09 39.18
CA ARG A 251 13.92 -34.75 37.95
C ARG A 251 15.04 -34.87 36.92
N ASP A 252 14.87 -35.80 35.99
CA ASP A 252 15.69 -35.89 34.78
C ASP A 252 15.64 -34.58 33.98
N PRO A 253 16.68 -34.29 33.16
CA PRO A 253 16.70 -33.12 32.28
C PRO A 253 15.51 -33.15 31.33
N ALA A 254 14.81 -32.02 31.22
CA ALA A 254 13.64 -31.91 30.36
C ALA A 254 13.96 -31.87 28.86
N ASP A 255 15.23 -31.69 28.49
CA ASP A 255 15.65 -31.49 27.10
C ASP A 255 16.02 -32.80 26.38
N GLU A 256 15.03 -33.43 25.78
CA GLU A 256 15.19 -34.60 24.92
C GLU A 256 15.70 -34.22 23.52
N ARG A 257 16.55 -35.08 22.92
CA ARG A 257 17.09 -34.82 21.58
C ARG A 257 16.03 -35.10 20.52
N ALA A 258 15.68 -34.08 19.74
CA ALA A 258 14.70 -34.20 18.66
C ALA A 258 15.18 -35.14 17.56
N SER A 259 14.26 -35.83 16.89
CA SER A 259 14.61 -36.66 15.74
C SER A 259 15.10 -35.82 14.57
N SER A 260 15.91 -36.40 13.68
CA SER A 260 16.38 -35.71 12.47
C SER A 260 15.23 -35.14 11.63
N ALA A 261 14.07 -35.81 11.62
CA ALA A 261 12.88 -35.34 10.91
C ALA A 261 12.27 -34.09 11.55
N GLU A 262 12.15 -34.04 12.88
CA GLU A 262 11.62 -32.89 13.62
C GLU A 262 12.54 -31.68 13.54
N ILE A 263 13.86 -31.89 13.60
CA ILE A 263 14.85 -30.83 13.40
C ILE A 263 14.72 -30.25 11.98
N TRP A 264 14.55 -31.08 10.95
CA TRP A 264 14.29 -30.63 9.58
C TRP A 264 12.96 -29.88 9.44
N GLN A 265 11.86 -30.37 10.05
CA GLN A 265 10.58 -29.67 10.09
C GLN A 265 10.69 -28.30 10.79
N GLY A 266 11.46 -28.23 11.88
CA GLY A 266 11.73 -26.99 12.60
C GLY A 266 12.57 -26.00 11.81
N MET A 267 13.64 -26.47 11.16
CA MET A 267 14.45 -25.64 10.25
C MET A 267 13.61 -25.13 9.06
N ALA A 268 12.73 -25.96 8.50
CA ALA A 268 11.79 -25.56 7.46
C ALA A 268 10.79 -24.51 7.98
N LEU A 269 10.23 -24.67 9.17
CA LEU A 269 9.33 -23.69 9.80
C LEU A 269 10.01 -22.32 9.98
N ILE A 270 11.25 -22.31 10.47
CA ILE A 270 12.06 -21.10 10.65
C ILE A 270 12.36 -20.44 9.29
N ALA A 271 12.74 -21.24 8.29
CA ALA A 271 13.02 -20.75 6.94
C ALA A 271 11.78 -20.15 6.27
N ILE A 272 10.64 -20.85 6.32
CA ILE A 272 9.35 -20.39 5.79
C ILE A 272 8.94 -19.08 6.47
N ARG A 273 9.01 -18.99 7.80
CA ARG A 273 8.70 -17.74 8.53
C ARG A 273 9.60 -16.57 8.12
N ASN A 274 10.91 -16.80 8.00
CA ASN A 274 11.83 -15.75 7.59
C ASN A 274 11.59 -15.29 6.15
N VAL A 275 11.24 -16.22 5.24
CA VAL A 275 10.82 -15.90 3.87
C VAL A 275 9.49 -15.15 3.86
N SER A 276 8.49 -15.57 4.63
CA SER A 276 7.18 -14.90 4.74
C SER A 276 7.31 -13.49 5.28
N HIS A 277 8.06 -13.26 6.37
CA HIS A 277 8.28 -11.93 6.94
C HIS A 277 9.08 -11.01 5.98
N ALA A 278 10.10 -11.54 5.30
CA ALA A 278 10.83 -10.79 4.27
C ALA A 278 9.92 -10.46 3.07
N PHE A 279 9.07 -11.40 2.67
CA PHE A 279 8.09 -11.24 1.59
C PHE A 279 7.03 -10.19 1.93
N THR A 280 6.38 -10.26 3.10
CA THR A 280 5.37 -9.27 3.51
C THR A 280 5.98 -7.88 3.72
N GLY A 281 7.19 -7.79 4.25
CA GLY A 281 7.96 -6.54 4.32
C GLY A 281 8.23 -5.94 2.94
N ALA A 282 8.69 -6.75 1.97
CA ALA A 282 8.90 -6.31 0.59
C ALA A 282 7.58 -5.92 -0.10
N MET A 283 6.51 -6.69 0.15
CA MET A 283 5.17 -6.41 -0.36
C MET A 283 4.67 -5.05 0.18
N GLY A 284 4.93 -4.73 1.46
CA GLY A 284 4.58 -3.43 2.07
C GLY A 284 5.31 -2.25 1.42
N TRP A 285 6.59 -2.41 1.07
CA TRP A 285 7.32 -1.40 0.28
C TRP A 285 6.73 -1.24 -1.13
N LEU A 286 6.42 -2.34 -1.81
CA LEU A 286 5.78 -2.30 -3.13
C LEU A 286 4.39 -1.66 -3.07
N LEU A 287 3.61 -1.90 -2.02
CA LEU A 287 2.33 -1.23 -1.76
C LEU A 287 2.52 0.29 -1.64
N GLY A 288 3.50 0.73 -0.84
CA GLY A 288 3.83 2.16 -0.70
C GLY A 288 4.21 2.81 -2.03
N ILE A 289 5.03 2.13 -2.84
CA ILE A 289 5.37 2.56 -4.21
C ILE A 289 4.12 2.63 -5.09
N THR A 290 3.23 1.63 -5.02
CA THR A 290 2.00 1.56 -5.82
C THR A 290 1.05 2.72 -5.51
N ILE A 291 0.81 3.01 -4.22
CA ILE A 291 -0.01 4.15 -3.78
C ILE A 291 0.63 5.47 -4.23
N GLY A 292 1.95 5.62 -4.04
CA GLY A 292 2.68 6.81 -4.45
C GLY A 292 2.64 7.06 -5.96
N LEU A 293 2.82 6.02 -6.78
CA LEU A 293 2.67 6.10 -8.25
C LEU A 293 1.23 6.41 -8.68
N ALA A 294 0.23 5.81 -8.03
CA ALA A 294 -1.18 6.11 -8.30
C ALA A 294 -1.49 7.59 -7.99
N ALA A 295 -1.15 8.06 -6.79
CA ALA A 295 -1.33 9.46 -6.37
C ALA A 295 -0.59 10.43 -7.30
N LEU A 296 0.65 10.11 -7.68
CA LEU A 296 1.43 10.87 -8.65
C LEU A 296 0.72 10.95 -10.02
N ARG A 297 0.17 9.85 -10.53
CA ARG A 297 -0.60 9.85 -11.79
C ARG A 297 -1.79 10.80 -11.71
N LEU A 298 -2.58 10.73 -10.63
CA LEU A 298 -3.75 11.59 -10.44
C LEU A 298 -3.36 13.09 -10.39
N VAL A 299 -2.27 13.44 -9.68
CA VAL A 299 -1.76 14.81 -9.61
C VAL A 299 -1.27 15.31 -10.97
N LEU A 300 -0.55 14.47 -11.73
CA LEU A 300 -0.09 14.81 -13.08
C LEU A 300 -1.27 15.06 -14.02
N LEU A 301 -2.25 14.15 -14.05
CA LEU A 301 -3.44 14.27 -14.91
C LEU A 301 -4.25 15.52 -14.57
N TYR A 302 -4.55 15.75 -13.28
CA TYR A 302 -5.26 16.97 -12.85
C TYR A 302 -4.52 18.25 -13.24
N PHE A 303 -3.21 18.33 -12.97
CA PHE A 303 -2.42 19.52 -13.27
C PHE A 303 -2.34 19.78 -14.77
N TRP A 304 -2.01 18.77 -15.57
CA TRP A 304 -1.80 18.94 -17.00
C TRP A 304 -3.11 19.16 -17.77
N ALA A 305 -4.20 18.44 -17.44
CA ALA A 305 -5.52 18.73 -17.98
C ALA A 305 -5.97 20.17 -17.68
N ARG A 306 -5.77 20.65 -16.44
CA ARG A 306 -6.06 22.05 -16.08
C ARG A 306 -5.19 23.06 -16.84
N THR A 307 -3.98 22.68 -17.27
CA THR A 307 -3.17 23.53 -18.17
C THR A 307 -3.57 23.43 -19.64
N HIS A 308 -4.11 22.30 -20.11
CA HIS A 308 -4.64 22.14 -21.48
C HIS A 308 -5.84 23.05 -21.70
N VAL A 309 -6.84 23.00 -20.80
CA VAL A 309 -8.02 23.89 -20.81
C VAL A 309 -7.60 25.37 -20.80
N LYS A 310 -6.56 25.73 -20.04
CA LYS A 310 -6.00 27.10 -20.02
C LYS A 310 -5.21 27.50 -21.27
N ARG A 311 -4.79 26.54 -22.12
CA ARG A 311 -4.19 26.81 -23.44
C ARG A 311 -5.26 26.95 -24.51
N LEU A 312 -6.26 26.06 -24.55
CA LEU A 312 -7.40 26.13 -25.47
C LEU A 312 -8.10 27.50 -25.41
N GLY A 313 -8.37 28.01 -24.21
CA GLY A 313 -8.93 29.36 -24.00
C GLY A 313 -8.04 30.53 -24.44
N ARG A 314 -6.82 30.28 -24.97
CA ARG A 314 -5.90 31.29 -25.54
C ARG A 314 -5.56 31.07 -27.01
N PHE A 315 -5.94 29.93 -27.58
CA PHE A 315 -5.65 29.52 -28.94
C PHE A 315 -6.90 28.85 -29.54
N ARG A 316 -8.01 29.59 -29.56
CA ARG A 316 -9.24 29.13 -30.23
C ARG A 316 -9.05 29.19 -31.76
N PRO A 317 -9.74 28.33 -32.53
CA PRO A 317 -10.06 28.63 -33.93
C PRO A 317 -10.66 30.06 -34.02
N GLY A 318 -10.22 30.85 -35.01
CA GLY A 318 -10.48 32.29 -35.07
C GLY A 318 -9.44 33.19 -34.36
N SER A 319 -8.36 32.62 -33.81
CA SER A 319 -7.17 33.42 -33.47
C SER A 319 -6.50 33.93 -34.77
N PRO A 320 -6.08 35.22 -34.88
CA PRO A 320 -5.79 35.87 -36.18
C PRO A 320 -4.50 35.45 -36.91
N TRP A 321 -4.00 34.23 -36.68
CA TRP A 321 -2.65 33.80 -37.06
C TRP A 321 -2.57 32.34 -37.53
N LEU A 322 -3.49 31.87 -38.38
CA LEU A 322 -3.33 30.75 -39.32
C LEU A 322 -4.36 30.90 -40.45
N ARG A 323 -3.97 30.56 -41.69
CA ARG A 323 -4.89 30.47 -42.85
C ARG A 323 -5.84 29.29 -42.58
N GLN A 324 -7.14 29.44 -42.83
CA GLN A 324 -8.07 28.30 -42.73
C GLN A 324 -7.66 27.21 -43.72
N VAL A 325 -7.96 25.96 -43.36
CA VAL A 325 -7.79 24.79 -44.22
C VAL A 325 -9.17 24.36 -44.69
N ASP A 326 -9.42 24.61 -45.97
CA ASP A 326 -10.72 24.50 -46.64
C ASP A 326 -10.66 23.74 -47.97
N GLY A 327 -9.47 23.41 -48.47
CA GLY A 327 -9.27 22.62 -49.71
C GLY A 327 -9.58 21.11 -49.56
N LEU A 328 -9.46 20.39 -50.67
CA LEU A 328 -9.72 18.95 -50.79
C LEU A 328 -9.05 18.11 -49.68
N VAL A 329 -9.83 17.20 -49.09
CA VAL A 329 -9.40 16.22 -48.08
C VAL A 329 -9.75 14.81 -48.55
N THR A 330 -8.78 13.90 -48.47
CA THR A 330 -9.00 12.47 -48.75
C THR A 330 -9.33 11.73 -47.45
N VAL A 331 -10.47 11.06 -47.39
CA VAL A 331 -10.86 10.17 -46.28
C VAL A 331 -10.61 8.72 -46.69
N LEU A 332 -9.78 7.99 -45.95
CA LEU A 332 -9.54 6.56 -46.13
C LEU A 332 -10.37 5.75 -45.14
N VAL A 333 -11.19 4.84 -45.67
CA VAL A 333 -12.07 3.96 -44.91
C VAL A 333 -11.69 2.50 -45.19
N PRO A 334 -10.76 1.90 -44.43
CA PRO A 334 -10.47 0.47 -44.55
C PRO A 334 -11.66 -0.34 -44.03
N ALA A 335 -12.11 -1.30 -44.83
CA ALA A 335 -13.31 -2.09 -44.60
C ALA A 335 -13.01 -3.57 -44.84
N HIS A 336 -13.39 -4.42 -43.88
CA HIS A 336 -13.33 -5.87 -44.02
C HIS A 336 -14.43 -6.51 -43.16
N ASN A 337 -15.50 -6.99 -43.82
CA ASN A 337 -16.68 -7.53 -43.15
C ASN A 337 -17.34 -6.54 -42.17
N GLU A 338 -17.63 -5.32 -42.65
CA GLU A 338 -18.24 -4.21 -41.92
C GLU A 338 -19.66 -3.89 -42.43
N GLU A 339 -20.40 -4.87 -42.95
CA GLU A 339 -21.78 -4.71 -43.51
C GLU A 339 -22.72 -3.95 -42.56
N ALA A 340 -22.61 -4.21 -41.25
CA ALA A 340 -23.43 -3.57 -40.22
C ALA A 340 -23.09 -2.09 -39.95
N GLY A 341 -21.91 -1.60 -40.36
CA GLY A 341 -21.41 -0.25 -40.03
C GLY A 341 -21.17 0.64 -41.24
N ILE A 342 -20.74 0.08 -42.38
CA ILE A 342 -20.18 0.86 -43.50
C ILE A 342 -21.14 1.93 -44.04
N GLN A 343 -22.45 1.63 -44.10
CA GLN A 343 -23.43 2.58 -44.62
C GLN A 343 -23.65 3.79 -43.70
N SER A 344 -23.61 3.62 -42.37
CA SER A 344 -23.76 4.75 -41.44
C SER A 344 -22.50 5.59 -41.35
N THR A 345 -21.32 4.97 -41.40
CA THR A 345 -20.02 5.61 -41.59
C THR A 345 -20.04 6.51 -42.83
N LEU A 346 -20.36 5.96 -44.02
CA LEU A 346 -20.43 6.70 -45.27
C LEU A 346 -21.46 7.83 -45.26
N ARG A 347 -22.67 7.60 -44.75
CA ARG A 347 -23.69 8.66 -44.59
C ARG A 347 -23.19 9.81 -43.72
N SER A 348 -22.44 9.54 -42.64
CA SER A 348 -21.88 10.61 -41.77
C SER A 348 -20.78 11.41 -42.44
N LEU A 349 -19.94 10.77 -43.27
CA LEU A 349 -18.91 11.45 -44.05
C LEU A 349 -19.53 12.36 -45.13
N LEU A 350 -20.54 11.86 -45.85
CA LEU A 350 -21.25 12.63 -46.89
C LEU A 350 -22.08 13.79 -46.33
N ALA A 351 -22.50 13.70 -45.07
CA ALA A 351 -23.20 14.74 -44.32
C ALA A 351 -22.26 15.74 -43.62
N SER A 352 -20.95 15.68 -43.85
CA SER A 352 -20.01 16.61 -43.22
C SER A 352 -20.22 18.05 -43.72
N THR A 353 -19.94 19.04 -42.88
CA THR A 353 -19.95 20.47 -43.25
C THR A 353 -18.87 20.78 -44.29
N HIS A 354 -17.73 20.11 -44.21
CA HIS A 354 -16.64 20.22 -45.17
C HIS A 354 -16.98 19.48 -46.47
N GLN A 355 -17.32 20.20 -47.53
CA GLN A 355 -17.82 19.60 -48.79
C GLN A 355 -16.74 19.02 -49.70
N GLN A 356 -15.48 19.50 -49.60
CA GLN A 356 -14.39 19.10 -50.49
C GLN A 356 -13.77 17.77 -50.03
N LEU A 357 -14.51 16.66 -50.23
CA LEU A 357 -14.12 15.32 -49.79
C LEU A 357 -13.92 14.35 -50.97
N GLN A 358 -12.85 13.58 -50.90
CA GLN A 358 -12.63 12.35 -51.67
C GLN A 358 -12.67 11.19 -50.66
N ILE A 359 -13.67 10.32 -50.70
CA ILE A 359 -13.85 9.19 -49.77
C ILE A 359 -13.43 7.90 -50.47
N VAL A 360 -12.29 7.33 -50.05
CA VAL A 360 -11.77 6.07 -50.59
C VAL A 360 -12.08 4.94 -49.61
N VAL A 361 -13.02 4.08 -49.98
CA VAL A 361 -13.35 2.85 -49.25
C VAL A 361 -12.45 1.72 -49.77
N ILE A 362 -11.67 1.10 -48.89
CA ILE A 362 -10.77 0.00 -49.25
C ILE A 362 -11.33 -1.30 -48.70
N ASP A 363 -11.98 -2.07 -49.56
CA ASP A 363 -12.46 -3.42 -49.29
C ASP A 363 -11.29 -4.42 -49.29
N ASP A 364 -10.84 -4.79 -48.10
CA ASP A 364 -9.74 -5.73 -47.85
C ASP A 364 -10.25 -7.19 -47.92
N GLY A 365 -10.93 -7.52 -49.02
CA GLY A 365 -11.46 -8.86 -49.32
C GLY A 365 -12.57 -9.29 -48.36
N SER A 366 -13.66 -8.51 -48.26
CA SER A 366 -14.84 -8.89 -47.49
C SER A 366 -15.54 -10.12 -48.08
N GLU A 367 -16.14 -10.94 -47.21
CA GLU A 367 -16.97 -12.11 -47.54
C GLU A 367 -18.48 -11.78 -47.46
N ASP A 368 -18.84 -10.56 -46.99
CA ASP A 368 -20.20 -10.06 -46.79
C ASP A 368 -20.54 -8.91 -47.77
N ARG A 369 -21.70 -8.26 -47.58
CA ARG A 369 -22.19 -7.20 -48.49
C ARG A 369 -21.49 -5.84 -48.33
N THR A 370 -20.40 -5.72 -47.55
CA THR A 370 -19.71 -4.45 -47.29
C THR A 370 -19.40 -3.65 -48.56
N SER A 371 -18.87 -4.33 -49.58
CA SER A 371 -18.44 -3.68 -50.83
C SER A 371 -19.61 -3.33 -51.76
N GLU A 372 -20.72 -4.06 -51.66
CA GLU A 372 -21.97 -3.74 -52.35
C GLU A 372 -22.59 -2.47 -51.75
N LEU A 373 -22.78 -2.45 -50.43
CA LEU A 373 -23.36 -1.31 -49.71
C LEU A 373 -22.54 -0.02 -49.87
N ALA A 374 -21.22 -0.12 -49.98
CA ALA A 374 -20.36 1.03 -50.26
C ALA A 374 -20.54 1.57 -51.69
N ALA A 375 -20.72 0.68 -52.69
CA ALA A 375 -20.95 1.06 -54.07
C ALA A 375 -22.40 1.57 -54.33
N GLU A 376 -23.38 1.00 -53.63
CA GLU A 376 -24.80 1.41 -53.65
C GLU A 376 -25.01 2.87 -53.20
N MET A 377 -24.03 3.51 -52.54
CA MET A 377 -24.12 4.91 -52.12
C MET A 377 -24.24 5.90 -53.28
N GLY A 378 -23.70 5.59 -54.47
CA GLY A 378 -23.90 6.36 -55.71
C GLY A 378 -23.35 7.80 -55.76
N ASP A 379 -22.76 8.32 -54.67
CA ASP A 379 -22.20 9.68 -54.59
C ASP A 379 -20.84 9.75 -55.30
N PRO A 380 -20.58 10.74 -56.18
CA PRO A 380 -19.34 10.86 -56.94
C PRO A 380 -18.09 11.08 -56.07
N ARG A 381 -18.24 11.42 -54.79
CA ARG A 381 -17.14 11.54 -53.83
C ARG A 381 -16.66 10.18 -53.30
N VAL A 382 -17.42 9.09 -53.51
CA VAL A 382 -17.10 7.75 -52.97
C VAL A 382 -16.44 6.87 -54.04
N LEU A 383 -15.19 6.50 -53.80
CA LEU A 383 -14.41 5.55 -54.58
C LEU A 383 -14.29 4.23 -53.79
N VAL A 384 -14.73 3.11 -54.38
CA VAL A 384 -14.56 1.78 -53.77
C VAL A 384 -13.41 1.05 -54.45
N VAL A 385 -12.38 0.73 -53.69
CA VAL A 385 -11.19 -0.04 -54.12
C VAL A 385 -11.26 -1.43 -53.49
N LYS A 386 -11.13 -2.49 -54.30
CA LYS A 386 -11.11 -3.87 -53.81
C LYS A 386 -9.71 -4.45 -53.88
N GLN A 387 -9.29 -5.16 -52.83
CA GLN A 387 -8.01 -5.88 -52.78
C GLN A 387 -8.16 -7.26 -52.11
N PRO A 388 -7.23 -8.20 -52.31
CA PRO A 388 -7.16 -9.42 -51.50
C PRO A 388 -6.87 -9.08 -50.02
N ASN A 389 -7.49 -9.80 -49.09
CA ASN A 389 -7.31 -9.60 -47.65
C ASN A 389 -5.83 -9.68 -47.25
N SER A 390 -5.26 -8.51 -46.98
CA SER A 390 -3.84 -8.27 -46.70
C SER A 390 -3.63 -7.55 -45.35
N GLY A 391 -4.72 -7.21 -44.65
CA GLY A 391 -4.70 -6.55 -43.36
C GLY A 391 -4.81 -5.03 -43.46
N LYS A 392 -5.30 -4.42 -42.37
CA LYS A 392 -5.63 -2.99 -42.28
C LYS A 392 -4.47 -2.05 -42.68
N SER A 393 -3.23 -2.34 -42.29
CA SER A 393 -2.07 -1.52 -42.68
C SER A 393 -1.87 -1.53 -44.21
N ALA A 394 -2.01 -2.70 -44.86
CA ALA A 394 -1.94 -2.81 -46.31
C ALA A 394 -3.10 -2.06 -46.99
N ALA A 395 -4.33 -2.23 -46.51
CA ALA A 395 -5.50 -1.51 -47.02
C ALA A 395 -5.36 0.02 -46.91
N LEU A 396 -4.84 0.53 -45.80
CA LEU A 396 -4.54 1.96 -45.63
C LEU A 396 -3.44 2.45 -46.58
N ASN A 397 -2.41 1.65 -46.84
CA ASN A 397 -1.35 1.97 -47.80
C ASN A 397 -1.86 1.97 -49.25
N THR A 398 -2.75 1.03 -49.61
CA THR A 398 -3.47 1.07 -50.88
C THR A 398 -4.30 2.34 -50.98
N GLY A 399 -5.11 2.69 -49.97
CA GLY A 399 -5.87 3.93 -49.95
C GLY A 399 -5.00 5.19 -50.13
N LEU A 400 -3.80 5.21 -49.52
CA LEU A 400 -2.85 6.31 -49.61
C LEU A 400 -2.28 6.52 -51.04
N SER A 401 -2.26 5.49 -51.88
CA SER A 401 -1.87 5.64 -53.30
C SER A 401 -2.95 6.32 -54.14
N TYR A 402 -4.23 6.12 -53.81
CA TYR A 402 -5.39 6.78 -54.43
C TYR A 402 -5.69 8.18 -53.88
N ALA A 403 -4.99 8.63 -52.83
CA ALA A 403 -5.21 9.96 -52.27
C ALA A 403 -4.84 11.07 -53.27
N GLU A 404 -5.75 12.03 -53.48
CA GLU A 404 -5.54 13.18 -54.36
C GLU A 404 -4.98 14.41 -53.59
N SER A 405 -5.17 14.47 -52.27
CA SER A 405 -4.82 15.63 -51.43
C SER A 405 -3.55 15.41 -50.57
N ASP A 406 -2.96 16.48 -50.01
CA ASP A 406 -1.95 16.37 -48.93
C ASP A 406 -2.59 16.12 -47.55
N ILE A 407 -3.91 16.21 -47.39
CA ILE A 407 -4.59 16.00 -46.11
C ILE A 407 -5.40 14.71 -46.16
N VAL A 408 -4.88 13.70 -45.47
CA VAL A 408 -5.45 12.36 -45.41
C VAL A 408 -6.07 12.14 -44.04
N VAL A 409 -7.38 11.92 -44.00
CA VAL A 409 -8.12 11.51 -42.79
C VAL A 409 -8.30 10.00 -42.82
N MET A 410 -8.08 9.32 -41.71
CA MET A 410 -8.34 7.88 -41.54
C MET A 410 -9.52 7.70 -40.59
N VAL A 411 -10.48 6.86 -40.99
CA VAL A 411 -11.70 6.54 -40.25
C VAL A 411 -11.98 5.04 -40.36
N ASP A 412 -12.16 4.35 -39.23
CA ASP A 412 -12.56 2.94 -39.23
C ASP A 412 -13.98 2.75 -39.82
N GLY A 413 -14.21 1.68 -40.58
CA GLY A 413 -15.48 1.42 -41.29
C GLY A 413 -16.75 1.31 -40.42
N ASP A 414 -16.61 1.25 -39.09
CA ASP A 414 -17.67 1.18 -38.08
C ASP A 414 -17.90 2.50 -37.31
N THR A 415 -17.27 3.60 -37.74
CA THR A 415 -17.20 4.85 -36.98
C THR A 415 -17.97 5.99 -37.65
N VAL A 416 -18.87 6.61 -36.88
CA VAL A 416 -19.79 7.66 -37.33
C VAL A 416 -19.30 9.02 -36.81
N LEU A 417 -19.11 10.01 -37.68
CA LEU A 417 -18.60 11.33 -37.28
C LEU A 417 -19.71 12.34 -37.04
N GLU A 418 -19.48 13.32 -36.16
CA GLU A 418 -20.29 14.54 -36.10
C GLU A 418 -20.04 15.39 -37.37
N ALA A 419 -21.06 16.11 -37.84
CA ALA A 419 -21.02 16.77 -39.15
C ALA A 419 -19.81 17.72 -39.34
N ASP A 420 -19.44 18.48 -38.30
CA ASP A 420 -18.31 19.40 -38.32
C ASP A 420 -16.98 18.79 -37.81
N ALA A 421 -16.93 17.48 -37.56
CA ALA A 421 -15.75 16.83 -37.03
C ALA A 421 -14.55 16.89 -37.99
N ILE A 422 -14.74 16.66 -39.30
CA ILE A 422 -13.65 16.77 -40.29
C ILE A 422 -13.15 18.21 -40.39
N GLU A 423 -14.07 19.17 -40.50
CA GLU A 423 -13.76 20.60 -40.59
C GLU A 423 -12.89 21.06 -39.42
N ARG A 424 -13.25 20.66 -38.19
CA ARG A 424 -12.47 20.92 -36.96
C ARG A 424 -11.12 20.19 -36.97
N LEU A 425 -11.10 18.91 -37.33
CA LEU A 425 -9.92 18.04 -37.27
C LEU A 425 -8.76 18.51 -38.16
N ILE A 426 -9.05 19.13 -39.31
CA ILE A 426 -8.04 19.57 -40.27
C ILE A 426 -7.43 20.95 -39.94
N GLN A 427 -8.12 21.83 -39.19
CA GLN A 427 -7.61 23.19 -38.93
C GLN A 427 -6.20 23.24 -38.29
N PRO A 428 -5.82 22.36 -37.35
CA PRO A 428 -4.45 22.39 -36.81
C PRO A 428 -3.36 22.08 -37.85
N LEU A 429 -3.69 21.36 -38.94
CA LEU A 429 -2.73 21.07 -40.02
C LEU A 429 -2.31 22.32 -40.78
N ALA A 430 -3.01 23.45 -40.65
CA ALA A 430 -2.58 24.74 -41.18
C ALA A 430 -1.14 25.12 -40.75
N HIS A 431 -0.65 24.60 -39.62
CA HIS A 431 0.75 24.78 -39.20
C HIS A 431 1.66 23.73 -39.85
N PRO A 432 2.68 24.12 -40.66
CA PRO A 432 3.49 23.18 -41.45
C PRO A 432 4.39 22.23 -40.65
N ALA A 433 4.46 22.33 -39.32
CA ALA A 433 5.21 21.42 -38.46
C ALA A 433 4.34 20.30 -37.85
N ILE A 434 3.02 20.35 -38.07
CA ILE A 434 2.07 19.36 -37.57
C ILE A 434 1.84 18.35 -38.69
N GLY A 435 2.25 17.11 -38.44
CA GLY A 435 2.10 15.98 -39.37
C GLY A 435 0.86 15.13 -39.10
N ALA A 436 0.29 15.21 -37.89
CA ALA A 436 -0.95 14.54 -37.54
C ALA A 436 -1.77 15.23 -36.44
N VAL A 437 -3.08 14.99 -36.45
CA VAL A 437 -4.07 15.45 -35.47
C VAL A 437 -4.91 14.26 -35.01
N SER A 438 -5.00 14.07 -33.69
CA SER A 438 -5.94 13.12 -33.06
C SER A 438 -7.26 13.81 -32.79
N GLY A 439 -8.36 13.21 -33.27
CA GLY A 439 -9.71 13.57 -32.82
C GLY A 439 -10.08 12.91 -31.49
N ASN A 440 -11.32 13.15 -31.06
CA ASN A 440 -11.92 12.69 -29.82
C ASN A 440 -12.88 11.51 -30.08
N THR A 441 -12.44 10.29 -29.75
CA THR A 441 -13.26 9.09 -29.90
C THR A 441 -14.21 8.90 -28.73
N LYS A 442 -15.51 8.80 -28.99
CA LYS A 442 -16.58 8.51 -28.03
C LYS A 442 -17.23 7.15 -28.30
N VAL A 443 -17.75 6.55 -27.23
CA VAL A 443 -18.46 5.26 -27.27
C VAL A 443 -19.91 5.49 -27.66
N GLY A 444 -20.43 4.78 -28.68
CA GLY A 444 -21.84 4.82 -29.05
C GLY A 444 -22.75 3.95 -28.17
N ASN A 445 -22.44 2.65 -28.04
CA ASN A 445 -23.33 1.66 -27.43
C ASN A 445 -23.29 1.62 -25.88
N ARG A 446 -23.70 2.73 -25.24
CA ARG A 446 -23.61 2.97 -23.77
C ARG A 446 -24.73 2.34 -22.92
N LYS A 447 -25.72 1.66 -23.51
CA LYS A 447 -26.94 1.20 -22.82
C LYS A 447 -26.68 0.16 -21.71
N ARG A 448 -25.75 -0.78 -21.93
CA ARG A 448 -25.38 -1.86 -20.98
C ARG A 448 -24.22 -1.47 -20.06
N LEU A 449 -24.10 -2.13 -18.91
CA LEU A 449 -23.06 -1.85 -17.90
C LEU A 449 -21.63 -1.91 -18.47
N LEU A 450 -21.34 -2.90 -19.33
CA LEU A 450 -20.03 -3.02 -19.99
C LEU A 450 -19.72 -1.85 -20.95
N GLY A 451 -20.74 -1.30 -21.61
CA GLY A 451 -20.60 -0.09 -22.43
C GLY A 451 -20.35 1.16 -21.58
N ARG A 452 -21.02 1.30 -20.43
CA ARG A 452 -20.78 2.37 -19.45
C ARG A 452 -19.36 2.33 -18.88
N TRP A 453 -18.85 1.14 -18.59
CA TRP A 453 -17.48 0.95 -18.10
C TRP A 453 -16.43 1.33 -19.15
N GLN A 454 -16.62 0.95 -20.41
CA GLN A 454 -15.75 1.36 -21.51
C GLN A 454 -15.87 2.85 -21.83
N HIS A 455 -17.05 3.46 -21.67
CA HIS A 455 -17.19 4.91 -21.75
C HIS A 455 -16.37 5.64 -20.65
N LEU A 456 -16.43 5.17 -19.40
CA LEU A 456 -15.57 5.70 -18.33
C LEU A 456 -14.07 5.51 -18.64
N GLU A 457 -13.68 4.36 -19.20
CA GLU A 457 -12.30 4.11 -19.67
C GLU A 457 -11.88 5.12 -20.76
N TYR A 458 -12.72 5.39 -21.77
CA TYR A 458 -12.38 6.32 -22.85
C TYR A 458 -12.19 7.74 -22.31
N VAL A 459 -13.13 8.23 -21.50
CA VAL A 459 -13.07 9.59 -20.92
C VAL A 459 -11.89 9.74 -19.95
N CYS A 460 -11.71 8.78 -19.03
CA CYS A 460 -10.73 8.91 -17.94
C CYS A 460 -9.33 8.39 -18.30
N GLY A 461 -9.25 7.38 -19.16
CA GLY A 461 -8.03 6.65 -19.51
C GLY A 461 -7.42 7.04 -20.86
N PHE A 462 -8.21 7.51 -21.82
CA PHE A 462 -7.71 7.98 -23.13
C PHE A 462 -7.78 9.50 -23.25
N ASN A 463 -8.94 10.12 -23.11
CA ASN A 463 -9.10 11.56 -23.34
C ASN A 463 -8.35 12.42 -22.32
N LEU A 464 -8.41 12.07 -21.03
CA LEU A 464 -7.65 12.78 -19.99
C LEU A 464 -6.12 12.62 -20.16
N ASP A 465 -5.65 11.42 -20.51
CA ASP A 465 -4.24 11.15 -20.83
C ASP A 465 -3.81 11.95 -22.11
N ARG A 466 -4.64 12.01 -23.17
CA ARG A 466 -4.40 12.80 -24.39
C ARG A 466 -4.25 14.30 -24.13
N ARG A 467 -5.13 14.91 -23.32
CA ARG A 467 -4.99 16.33 -22.92
C ARG A 467 -3.67 16.61 -22.23
N MET A 468 -3.17 15.69 -21.41
CA MET A 468 -1.84 15.79 -20.81
C MET A 468 -0.74 15.64 -21.88
N PHE A 469 -0.84 14.63 -22.75
CA PHE A 469 0.16 14.37 -23.79
C PHE A 469 0.31 15.50 -24.81
N ASP A 470 -0.78 16.15 -25.21
CA ASP A 470 -0.76 17.35 -26.05
C ASP A 470 0.08 18.47 -25.38
N VAL A 471 -0.23 18.78 -24.12
CA VAL A 471 0.48 19.84 -23.37
C VAL A 471 1.96 19.51 -23.18
N LEU A 472 2.28 18.22 -23.05
CA LEU A 472 3.61 17.65 -22.94
C LEU A 472 4.31 17.42 -24.29
N GLU A 473 3.70 17.73 -25.44
CA GLU A 473 4.25 17.47 -26.78
C GLU A 473 4.68 15.99 -26.95
N CYS A 474 3.82 15.05 -26.56
CA CYS A 474 4.13 13.61 -26.63
C CYS A 474 2.92 12.69 -26.80
N ILE A 475 1.98 13.03 -27.68
CA ILE A 475 0.84 12.14 -28.03
C ILE A 475 1.37 10.81 -28.54
N THR A 476 0.91 9.71 -27.96
CA THR A 476 1.46 8.36 -28.18
C THR A 476 0.70 7.58 -29.25
N THR A 477 -0.59 7.88 -29.43
CA THR A 477 -1.50 7.20 -30.37
C THR A 477 -2.56 8.19 -30.89
N VAL A 478 -2.60 8.38 -32.21
CA VAL A 478 -3.75 8.90 -32.95
C VAL A 478 -4.67 7.70 -33.23
N PRO A 479 -5.95 7.70 -32.83
CA PRO A 479 -6.83 6.54 -32.98
C PRO A 479 -7.25 6.33 -34.43
N GLY A 480 -7.31 5.07 -34.89
CA GLY A 480 -7.83 4.71 -36.22
C GLY A 480 -9.26 5.18 -36.51
N ALA A 481 -10.08 5.35 -35.46
CA ALA A 481 -11.44 5.87 -35.56
C ALA A 481 -11.52 7.34 -36.03
N ILE A 482 -10.52 8.18 -35.70
CA ILE A 482 -10.48 9.59 -36.15
C ILE A 482 -9.07 10.18 -36.03
N GLY A 483 -8.38 10.27 -37.17
CA GLY A 483 -7.08 10.92 -37.28
C GLY A 483 -6.89 11.62 -38.61
N ALA A 484 -6.36 12.85 -38.62
CA ALA A 484 -5.94 13.55 -39.83
C ALA A 484 -4.41 13.60 -39.89
N PHE A 485 -3.86 13.45 -41.10
CA PHE A 485 -2.43 13.31 -41.36
C PHE A 485 -2.04 14.10 -42.60
N ARG A 486 -0.79 14.57 -42.65
CA ARG A 486 -0.19 15.02 -43.90
C ARG A 486 0.26 13.82 -44.73
N ARG A 487 -0.11 13.77 -46.01
CA ARG A 487 0.35 12.75 -46.96
C ARG A 487 1.87 12.74 -47.04
N THR A 488 2.48 13.92 -47.14
CA THR A 488 3.94 14.11 -47.08
C THR A 488 4.57 13.52 -45.80
N ALA A 489 3.89 13.60 -44.66
CA ALA A 489 4.35 12.99 -43.41
C ALA A 489 4.18 11.46 -43.39
N LEU A 490 3.06 10.94 -43.90
CA LEU A 490 2.81 9.49 -44.03
C LEU A 490 3.82 8.83 -44.97
N VAL A 491 3.99 9.37 -46.18
CA VAL A 491 4.96 8.85 -47.16
C VAL A 491 6.38 8.96 -46.63
N GLY A 492 6.72 10.07 -45.94
CA GLY A 492 8.03 10.27 -45.33
C GLY A 492 8.40 9.31 -44.19
N VAL A 493 7.43 8.59 -43.61
CA VAL A 493 7.70 7.50 -42.63
C VAL A 493 7.55 6.09 -43.22
N GLY A 494 7.30 5.97 -44.53
CA GLY A 494 7.10 4.69 -45.21
C GLY A 494 5.66 4.16 -45.19
N GLY A 495 4.68 5.02 -44.91
CA GLY A 495 3.26 4.64 -44.81
C GLY A 495 2.88 4.04 -43.45
N VAL A 496 1.83 3.23 -43.44
CA VAL A 496 1.33 2.50 -42.27
C VAL A 496 2.05 1.16 -42.17
N SER A 497 2.78 0.96 -41.07
CA SER A 497 3.56 -0.24 -40.78
C SER A 497 2.68 -1.44 -40.39
N ASP A 498 3.10 -2.65 -40.79
CA ASP A 498 2.53 -3.95 -40.40
C ASP A 498 3.37 -4.70 -39.34
N ASP A 499 4.51 -4.15 -38.91
CA ASP A 499 5.41 -4.74 -37.88
C ASP A 499 4.72 -5.02 -36.53
N THR A 500 3.61 -4.33 -36.23
CA THR A 500 2.96 -4.35 -34.90
C THR A 500 1.44 -4.46 -35.00
N LEU A 501 0.82 -5.06 -33.98
CA LEU A 501 -0.64 -5.20 -33.89
C LEU A 501 -1.40 -3.93 -33.46
N ALA A 502 -0.70 -2.81 -33.31
CA ALA A 502 -1.25 -1.48 -33.01
C ALA A 502 -0.63 -0.48 -33.98
N GLU A 503 -1.05 -0.60 -35.25
CA GLU A 503 -0.57 0.15 -36.41
C GLU A 503 -0.64 1.67 -36.21
N ASP A 504 -1.68 2.11 -35.51
CA ASP A 504 -1.99 3.50 -35.16
C ASP A 504 -0.95 4.11 -34.20
N THR A 505 -0.49 3.31 -33.25
CA THR A 505 0.48 3.65 -32.21
C THR A 505 1.89 3.64 -32.77
N ASP A 506 2.23 2.64 -33.59
CA ASP A 506 3.52 2.58 -34.32
C ASP A 506 3.69 3.79 -35.25
N LEU A 507 2.67 4.10 -36.07
CA LEU A 507 2.65 5.26 -36.96
C LEU A 507 2.83 6.57 -36.19
N THR A 508 2.10 6.75 -35.08
CA THR A 508 2.21 7.96 -34.25
C THR A 508 3.62 8.14 -33.67
N MET A 509 4.26 7.04 -33.23
CA MET A 509 5.64 7.07 -32.74
C MET A 509 6.66 7.32 -33.86
N ALA A 510 6.44 6.76 -35.06
CA ALA A 510 7.27 6.99 -36.24
C ALA A 510 7.27 8.47 -36.66
N LEU A 511 6.09 9.12 -36.68
CA LEU A 511 5.95 10.55 -36.98
C LEU A 511 6.75 11.44 -36.02
N TRP A 512 6.70 11.17 -34.70
CA TRP A 512 7.52 11.90 -33.72
C TRP A 512 9.03 11.69 -33.92
N ARG A 513 9.45 10.52 -34.40
CA ARG A 513 10.86 10.22 -34.70
C ARG A 513 11.33 10.91 -35.99
N ALA A 514 10.48 11.00 -37.00
CA ALA A 514 10.71 11.80 -38.21
C ALA A 514 10.64 13.32 -37.96
N GLY A 515 10.32 13.76 -36.73
CA GLY A 515 10.35 15.17 -36.34
C GLY A 515 9.04 15.93 -36.54
N TRP A 516 7.97 15.25 -36.97
CA TRP A 516 6.64 15.82 -37.03
C TRP A 516 6.05 16.01 -35.63
N ARG A 517 5.21 17.04 -35.47
CA ARG A 517 4.39 17.21 -34.28
C ARG A 517 3.04 16.52 -34.47
N VAL A 518 2.57 15.90 -33.40
CA VAL A 518 1.21 15.37 -33.27
C VAL A 518 0.46 16.20 -32.23
N VAL A 519 -0.77 16.61 -32.53
CA VAL A 519 -1.63 17.42 -31.63
C VAL A 519 -3.00 16.78 -31.43
N TYR A 520 -3.75 17.27 -30.45
CA TYR A 520 -5.09 16.77 -30.10
C TYR A 520 -6.13 17.87 -30.33
N GLU A 521 -7.17 17.56 -31.11
CA GLU A 521 -8.33 18.43 -31.31
C GLU A 521 -9.53 17.81 -30.60
N GLU A 522 -9.88 18.37 -29.42
CA GLU A 522 -10.88 17.76 -28.54
C GLU A 522 -12.32 17.92 -29.04
N THR A 523 -12.54 18.83 -29.99
CA THR A 523 -13.86 19.17 -30.53
C THR A 523 -14.24 18.40 -31.79
N ALA A 524 -13.29 17.70 -32.43
CA ALA A 524 -13.58 16.79 -33.54
C ALA A 524 -14.01 15.42 -32.99
N ILE A 525 -15.31 15.13 -32.96
CA ILE A 525 -15.87 13.95 -32.29
C ILE A 525 -16.25 12.85 -33.29
N ALA A 526 -15.88 11.61 -32.95
CA ALA A 526 -16.29 10.40 -33.68
C ALA A 526 -16.85 9.34 -32.72
N TRP A 527 -17.92 8.67 -33.13
CA TRP A 527 -18.68 7.70 -32.36
C TRP A 527 -18.45 6.28 -32.88
N THR A 528 -17.93 5.39 -32.04
CA THR A 528 -17.56 4.01 -32.42
C THR A 528 -18.25 2.96 -31.53
N GLU A 529 -18.42 1.75 -32.05
CA GLU A 529 -18.93 0.61 -31.28
C GLU A 529 -17.84 -0.03 -30.42
N VAL A 530 -18.13 -0.24 -29.12
CA VAL A 530 -17.26 -1.01 -28.23
C VAL A 530 -17.75 -2.45 -28.01
N PRO A 531 -16.88 -3.41 -27.66
CA PRO A 531 -17.24 -4.77 -27.29
C PRO A 531 -18.45 -4.89 -26.36
N THR A 532 -19.41 -5.74 -26.75
CA THR A 532 -20.64 -6.00 -25.98
C THR A 532 -20.52 -7.21 -25.04
N THR A 533 -19.43 -7.98 -25.15
CA THR A 533 -19.15 -9.17 -24.32
C THR A 533 -17.73 -9.14 -23.74
N LEU A 534 -17.52 -9.76 -22.57
CA LEU A 534 -16.21 -9.83 -21.91
C LEU A 534 -15.14 -10.53 -22.77
N ARG A 535 -15.52 -11.53 -23.56
CA ARG A 535 -14.61 -12.26 -24.47
C ARG A 535 -14.11 -11.39 -25.62
N GLN A 536 -14.98 -10.54 -26.19
CA GLN A 536 -14.59 -9.56 -27.21
C GLN A 536 -13.70 -8.47 -26.59
N LEU A 537 -14.05 -7.96 -25.40
CA LEU A 537 -13.27 -6.97 -24.68
C LEU A 537 -11.85 -7.47 -24.39
N TRP A 538 -11.71 -8.71 -23.88
CA TRP A 538 -10.40 -9.33 -23.64
C TRP A 538 -9.54 -9.34 -24.90
N ARG A 539 -10.07 -9.87 -26.03
CA ARG A 539 -9.34 -9.93 -27.30
C ARG A 539 -8.90 -8.55 -27.78
N GLN A 540 -9.78 -7.55 -27.69
CA GLN A 540 -9.47 -6.19 -28.11
C GLN A 540 -8.37 -5.56 -27.22
N ARG A 541 -8.54 -5.58 -25.89
CA ARG A 541 -7.56 -4.99 -24.97
C ARG A 541 -6.23 -5.73 -24.94
N TYR A 542 -6.24 -7.04 -25.12
CA TYR A 542 -5.02 -7.85 -25.28
C TYR A 542 -4.26 -7.49 -26.56
N ARG A 543 -4.95 -7.33 -27.71
CA ARG A 543 -4.34 -6.82 -28.95
C ARG A 543 -3.72 -5.44 -28.73
N TRP A 544 -4.48 -4.50 -28.15
CA TRP A 544 -4.02 -3.13 -27.93
C TRP A 544 -2.83 -3.06 -26.98
N CYS A 545 -2.88 -3.74 -25.83
CA CYS A 545 -1.80 -3.75 -24.85
C CYS A 545 -0.53 -4.39 -25.42
N TYR A 546 -0.66 -5.55 -26.08
CA TYR A 546 0.47 -6.23 -26.72
C TYR A 546 1.06 -5.40 -27.88
N GLY A 547 0.24 -4.87 -28.78
CA GLY A 547 0.70 -4.02 -29.89
C GLY A 547 1.38 -2.72 -29.41
N THR A 548 0.85 -2.11 -28.34
CA THR A 548 1.51 -0.96 -27.69
C THR A 548 2.89 -1.33 -27.16
N LEU A 549 3.04 -2.49 -26.51
CA LEU A 549 4.34 -2.98 -26.04
C LEU A 549 5.30 -3.29 -27.21
N GLN A 550 4.81 -3.80 -28.34
CA GLN A 550 5.62 -3.95 -29.56
C GLN A 550 6.13 -2.61 -30.09
N ALA A 551 5.24 -1.61 -30.23
CA ALA A 551 5.60 -0.27 -30.70
C ALA A 551 6.60 0.41 -29.74
N MET A 552 6.38 0.32 -28.42
CA MET A 552 7.36 0.76 -27.42
C MET A 552 8.72 0.07 -27.58
N GLY A 553 8.73 -1.24 -27.88
CA GLY A 553 9.93 -2.02 -28.16
C GLY A 553 10.68 -1.54 -29.41
N LYS A 554 9.95 -1.34 -30.52
CA LYS A 554 10.45 -0.83 -31.81
C LYS A 554 11.07 0.56 -31.66
N HIS A 555 10.43 1.45 -30.91
CA HIS A 555 10.84 2.85 -30.75
C HIS A 555 11.70 3.16 -29.51
N ARG A 556 12.05 2.15 -28.69
CA ARG A 556 12.79 2.32 -27.42
C ARG A 556 14.08 3.13 -27.51
N HIS A 557 14.78 3.05 -28.64
CA HIS A 557 16.06 3.73 -28.86
C HIS A 557 15.92 5.26 -28.91
N ALA A 558 14.72 5.78 -29.22
CA ALA A 558 14.41 7.20 -29.21
C ALA A 558 14.65 7.88 -27.87
N ILE A 559 14.69 7.15 -26.74
CA ILE A 559 15.00 7.73 -25.43
C ILE A 559 16.41 8.34 -25.35
N ARG A 560 17.34 7.86 -26.20
CA ARG A 560 18.72 8.36 -26.33
C ARG A 560 18.87 9.46 -27.39
N GLU A 561 17.90 9.60 -28.29
CA GLU A 561 17.92 10.59 -29.37
C GLU A 561 17.82 12.05 -28.82
N VAL A 562 18.17 13.02 -29.67
CA VAL A 562 18.08 14.46 -29.40
C VAL A 562 16.86 15.04 -30.14
N GLY A 563 16.53 16.33 -29.98
CA GLY A 563 15.50 16.99 -30.79
C GLY A 563 14.05 16.74 -30.36
N GLN A 564 13.17 16.41 -31.30
CA GLN A 564 11.75 16.12 -31.05
C GLN A 564 11.55 14.68 -30.56
N ALA A 565 12.09 13.71 -31.31
CA ALA A 565 12.04 12.28 -31.00
C ALA A 565 12.44 11.96 -29.55
N GLY A 566 13.58 12.46 -29.09
CA GLY A 566 14.03 12.28 -27.70
C GLY A 566 13.21 13.05 -26.65
N ARG A 567 12.49 14.11 -27.03
CA ARG A 567 11.53 14.77 -26.13
C ARG A 567 10.24 13.96 -26.01
N PHE A 568 9.74 13.41 -27.10
CA PHE A 568 8.62 12.47 -27.12
C PHE A 568 8.97 11.26 -26.25
N ALA A 569 10.06 10.54 -26.54
CA ALA A 569 10.42 9.30 -25.87
C ALA A 569 10.61 9.45 -24.35
N ARG A 570 11.35 10.47 -23.90
CA ARG A 570 11.58 10.75 -22.46
C ARG A 570 10.34 11.25 -21.70
N ARG A 571 9.21 11.49 -22.39
CA ARG A 571 7.92 11.90 -21.78
C ARG A 571 6.87 10.81 -21.96
N GLY A 572 6.52 10.51 -23.21
CA GLY A 572 5.48 9.55 -23.61
C GLY A 572 5.86 8.11 -23.27
N LEU A 573 6.97 7.58 -23.79
CA LEU A 573 7.36 6.18 -23.51
C LEU A 573 7.59 5.95 -22.01
N THR A 574 8.26 6.89 -21.32
CA THR A 574 8.42 6.81 -19.86
C THR A 574 7.08 6.83 -19.11
N TYR A 575 6.12 7.64 -19.55
CA TYR A 575 4.78 7.66 -18.94
C TYR A 575 4.05 6.33 -19.17
N ILE A 576 4.04 5.78 -20.40
CA ILE A 576 3.41 4.48 -20.69
C ILE A 576 4.05 3.39 -19.81
N SER A 577 5.38 3.28 -19.82
CA SER A 577 6.12 2.29 -19.02
C SER A 577 5.78 2.34 -17.52
N VAL A 578 5.66 3.54 -16.94
CA VAL A 578 5.40 3.68 -15.49
C VAL A 578 3.92 3.55 -15.16
N PHE A 579 3.03 4.24 -15.88
CA PHE A 579 1.64 4.44 -15.45
C PHE A 579 0.61 3.57 -16.18
N GLN A 580 0.94 3.05 -17.36
CA GLN A 580 0.08 2.17 -18.15
C GLN A 580 0.59 0.71 -18.19
N VAL A 581 1.85 0.46 -17.80
CA VAL A 581 2.43 -0.89 -17.71
C VAL A 581 2.77 -1.27 -16.26
N ALA A 582 3.75 -0.59 -15.63
CA ALA A 582 4.23 -0.99 -14.30
C ALA A 582 3.16 -0.79 -13.20
N LEU A 583 2.46 0.34 -13.18
CA LEU A 583 1.41 0.59 -12.18
C LEU A 583 0.28 -0.45 -12.24
N PRO A 584 -0.34 -0.77 -13.41
CA PRO A 584 -1.32 -1.86 -13.49
C PRO A 584 -0.81 -3.24 -13.04
N LEU A 585 0.45 -3.58 -13.28
CA LEU A 585 1.06 -4.83 -12.79
C LEU A 585 1.23 -4.85 -11.26
N LEU A 586 1.41 -3.69 -10.63
CA LEU A 586 1.55 -3.55 -9.18
C LEU A 586 0.21 -3.38 -8.45
N THR A 587 -0.81 -2.83 -9.10
CA THR A 587 -2.12 -2.56 -8.45
C THR A 587 -2.83 -3.77 -7.81
N PRO A 588 -2.70 -5.03 -8.28
CA PRO A 588 -3.22 -6.20 -7.55
C PRO A 588 -2.74 -6.31 -6.09
N LEU A 589 -1.57 -5.75 -5.75
CA LEU A 589 -1.05 -5.73 -4.38
C LEU A 589 -1.98 -4.95 -3.43
N LEU A 590 -2.64 -3.90 -3.89
CA LEU A 590 -3.63 -3.15 -3.09
C LEU A 590 -4.80 -4.04 -2.68
N ASP A 591 -5.25 -4.91 -3.58
CA ASP A 591 -6.39 -5.79 -3.35
C ASP A 591 -6.01 -6.96 -2.42
N VAL A 592 -4.80 -7.52 -2.58
CA VAL A 592 -4.24 -8.54 -1.67
C VAL A 592 -4.07 -7.96 -0.25
N PHE A 593 -3.55 -6.74 -0.11
CA PHE A 593 -3.40 -6.10 1.20
C PHE A 593 -4.73 -5.66 1.82
N ALA A 594 -5.71 -5.23 1.02
CA ALA A 594 -7.05 -4.93 1.52
C ALA A 594 -7.72 -6.20 2.08
N LEU A 595 -7.59 -7.34 1.37
CA LEU A 595 -8.07 -8.63 1.84
C LEU A 595 -7.32 -9.10 3.10
N TYR A 596 -5.99 -8.96 3.13
CA TYR A 596 -5.19 -9.27 4.32
C TYR A 596 -5.60 -8.43 5.54
N GLY A 597 -5.75 -7.11 5.37
CA GLY A 597 -6.18 -6.20 6.44
C GLY A 597 -7.61 -6.46 6.92
N LEU A 598 -8.47 -7.04 6.06
CA LEU A 598 -9.83 -7.44 6.41
C LEU A 598 -9.90 -8.80 7.13
N LEU A 599 -8.99 -9.73 6.81
CA LEU A 599 -8.93 -11.06 7.44
C LEU A 599 -8.10 -11.11 8.74
N PHE A 600 -7.01 -10.35 8.81
CA PHE A 600 -6.00 -10.42 9.89
C PHE A 600 -5.79 -9.08 10.63
N GLY A 601 -6.29 -7.98 10.08
CA GLY A 601 -6.14 -6.64 10.66
C GLY A 601 -7.44 -6.10 11.26
N ASN A 602 -7.54 -4.78 11.35
CA ASN A 602 -8.78 -4.11 11.69
C ASN A 602 -9.59 -3.87 10.39
N PRO A 603 -10.75 -4.55 10.20
CA PRO A 603 -11.49 -4.48 8.95
C PRO A 603 -12.05 -3.08 8.66
N MET A 604 -12.37 -2.29 9.70
CA MET A 604 -12.83 -0.91 9.53
C MET A 604 -11.71 0.02 9.04
N LYS A 605 -10.48 -0.15 9.54
CA LYS A 605 -9.30 0.59 9.04
C LYS A 605 -8.99 0.20 7.59
N ALA A 606 -9.04 -1.09 7.25
CA ALA A 606 -8.84 -1.58 5.88
C ALA A 606 -9.91 -1.03 4.90
N ALA A 607 -11.20 -1.12 5.28
CA ALA A 607 -12.30 -0.58 4.50
C ALA A 607 -12.19 0.94 4.32
N GLY A 608 -11.80 1.69 5.37
CA GLY A 608 -11.62 3.14 5.32
C GLY A 608 -10.57 3.58 4.30
N VAL A 609 -9.40 2.94 4.28
CA VAL A 609 -8.34 3.22 3.28
C VAL A 609 -8.83 2.91 1.86
N TRP A 610 -9.53 1.80 1.68
CA TRP A 610 -10.03 1.37 0.38
C TRP A 610 -11.13 2.30 -0.16
N ILE A 611 -12.07 2.72 0.69
CA ILE A 611 -13.11 3.72 0.37
C ILE A 611 -12.48 5.07 0.02
N ALA A 612 -11.45 5.52 0.77
CA ALA A 612 -10.75 6.77 0.47
C ALA A 612 -10.05 6.73 -0.90
N PHE A 613 -9.41 5.61 -1.25
CA PHE A 613 -8.79 5.42 -2.57
C PHE A 613 -9.84 5.41 -3.70
N MET A 614 -10.96 4.72 -3.52
CA MET A 614 -12.10 4.74 -4.44
C MET A 614 -12.64 6.16 -4.64
N GLY A 615 -12.86 6.90 -3.55
CA GLY A 615 -13.31 8.29 -3.60
C GLY A 615 -12.37 9.20 -4.39
N ALA A 616 -11.05 9.03 -4.23
CA ALA A 616 -10.05 9.77 -5.00
C ALA A 616 -10.10 9.45 -6.51
N GLN A 617 -10.30 8.17 -6.87
CA GLN A 617 -10.48 7.77 -8.27
C GLN A 617 -11.78 8.33 -8.86
N MET A 618 -12.90 8.23 -8.14
CA MET A 618 -14.20 8.78 -8.55
C MET A 618 -14.16 10.30 -8.71
N ALA A 619 -13.42 11.02 -7.87
CA ALA A 619 -13.25 12.47 -8.00
C ALA A 619 -12.52 12.87 -9.30
N VAL A 620 -11.49 12.10 -9.71
CA VAL A 620 -10.77 12.34 -10.96
C VAL A 620 -11.59 11.92 -12.18
N ALA A 621 -12.34 10.82 -12.10
CA ALA A 621 -13.28 10.42 -13.15
C ALA A 621 -14.40 11.45 -13.33
N GLY A 622 -14.94 11.99 -12.23
CA GLY A 622 -15.94 13.07 -12.27
C GLY A 622 -15.38 14.37 -12.85
N TYR A 623 -14.12 14.68 -12.58
CA TYR A 623 -13.44 15.80 -13.23
C TYR A 623 -13.29 15.56 -14.75
N ALA A 624 -12.91 14.36 -15.19
CA ALA A 624 -12.79 14.00 -16.60
C ALA A 624 -14.14 14.08 -17.33
N LEU A 625 -15.21 13.50 -16.77
CA LEU A 625 -16.58 13.61 -17.31
C LEU A 625 -17.02 15.07 -17.45
N LYS A 626 -16.73 15.92 -16.45
CA LYS A 626 -17.04 17.35 -16.50
C LYS A 626 -16.28 18.10 -17.61
N LEU A 627 -15.08 17.67 -17.97
CA LEU A 627 -14.32 18.25 -19.09
C LEU A 627 -14.87 17.81 -20.46
N ASP A 628 -15.38 16.57 -20.58
CA ASP A 628 -15.92 16.02 -21.85
C ASP A 628 -17.40 16.35 -22.09
N GLY A 629 -18.02 17.14 -21.20
CA GLY A 629 -19.45 17.49 -21.22
C GLY A 629 -20.38 16.35 -20.81
N GLU A 630 -19.84 15.27 -20.23
CA GLU A 630 -20.54 14.01 -20.00
C GLU A 630 -21.28 13.97 -18.66
N ARG A 631 -22.36 13.18 -18.60
CA ARG A 631 -23.24 13.11 -17.42
C ARG A 631 -22.56 12.41 -16.25
N LEU A 632 -22.34 13.13 -15.14
CA LEU A 632 -21.76 12.60 -13.88
C LEU A 632 -22.49 11.37 -13.31
N ARG A 633 -23.75 11.12 -13.68
CA ARG A 633 -24.52 9.94 -13.26
C ARG A 633 -23.75 8.64 -13.53
N THR A 634 -22.96 8.53 -14.61
CA THR A 634 -22.23 7.29 -14.95
C THR A 634 -21.26 6.82 -13.86
N LEU A 635 -20.81 7.72 -12.96
CA LEU A 635 -19.91 7.39 -11.85
C LEU A 635 -20.45 6.32 -10.89
N TRP A 636 -21.77 6.13 -10.76
CA TRP A 636 -22.33 5.06 -9.90
C TRP A 636 -21.85 3.67 -10.34
N SER A 637 -21.53 3.49 -11.62
CA SER A 637 -21.04 2.22 -12.16
C SER A 637 -19.55 1.97 -11.90
N MET A 638 -18.80 2.97 -11.44
CA MET A 638 -17.34 2.88 -11.25
C MET A 638 -16.94 1.94 -10.09
N PRO A 639 -17.57 1.97 -8.90
CA PRO A 639 -17.29 0.98 -7.85
C PRO A 639 -17.53 -0.47 -8.30
N LEU A 640 -18.47 -0.71 -9.24
CA LEU A 640 -18.74 -2.05 -9.77
C LEU A 640 -17.65 -2.55 -10.73
N GLN A 641 -16.81 -1.67 -11.30
CA GLN A 641 -15.68 -2.08 -12.14
C GLN A 641 -14.68 -2.95 -11.38
N LEU A 642 -14.57 -2.76 -10.06
CA LEU A 642 -13.58 -3.41 -9.21
C LEU A 642 -13.65 -4.94 -9.24
N PHE A 643 -14.87 -5.49 -9.29
CA PHE A 643 -15.16 -6.92 -9.14
C PHE A 643 -15.02 -7.73 -10.43
N THR A 644 -14.95 -7.07 -11.60
CA THR A 644 -14.94 -7.77 -12.89
C THR A 644 -14.05 -7.07 -13.89
N TYR A 645 -14.37 -5.83 -14.24
CA TYR A 645 -13.67 -5.09 -15.29
C TYR A 645 -12.19 -4.85 -14.95
N ARG A 646 -11.88 -4.45 -13.71
CA ARG A 646 -10.51 -4.21 -13.25
C ARG A 646 -9.68 -5.48 -13.19
N LEU A 647 -10.25 -6.57 -12.67
CA LEU A 647 -9.60 -7.89 -12.65
C LEU A 647 -9.30 -8.38 -14.09
N LEU A 648 -10.24 -8.18 -15.01
CA LEU A 648 -10.05 -8.47 -16.45
C LEU A 648 -8.85 -7.70 -17.01
N MET A 649 -8.72 -6.40 -16.73
CA MET A 649 -7.62 -5.57 -17.21
C MET A 649 -6.27 -5.99 -16.59
N TYR A 650 -6.22 -6.36 -15.32
CA TYR A 650 -4.98 -6.88 -14.70
C TYR A 650 -4.48 -8.12 -15.43
N LEU A 651 -5.37 -9.09 -15.69
CA LEU A 651 -5.01 -10.33 -16.38
C LEU A 651 -4.58 -10.08 -17.83
N VAL A 652 -5.23 -9.15 -18.54
CA VAL A 652 -4.84 -8.72 -19.89
C VAL A 652 -3.40 -8.17 -19.90
N VAL A 653 -3.05 -7.25 -18.99
CA VAL A 653 -1.69 -6.68 -18.93
C VAL A 653 -0.64 -7.74 -18.58
N ILE A 654 -0.95 -8.65 -17.63
CA ILE A 654 -0.09 -9.78 -17.28
C ILE A 654 0.12 -10.69 -18.50
N GLN A 655 -0.94 -11.05 -19.23
CA GLN A 655 -0.85 -11.89 -20.42
C GLN A 655 -0.02 -11.22 -21.53
N SER A 656 -0.25 -9.93 -21.81
CA SER A 656 0.51 -9.18 -22.81
C SER A 656 1.99 -9.11 -22.45
N MET A 657 2.33 -8.89 -21.18
CA MET A 657 3.72 -8.87 -20.70
C MET A 657 4.39 -10.24 -20.85
N VAL A 658 3.74 -11.34 -20.43
CA VAL A 658 4.27 -12.70 -20.59
C VAL A 658 4.51 -13.04 -22.07
N THR A 659 3.60 -12.62 -22.95
CA THR A 659 3.69 -12.91 -24.40
C THR A 659 4.85 -12.15 -25.06
N VAL A 660 5.09 -10.89 -24.67
CA VAL A 660 6.24 -10.10 -25.12
C VAL A 660 7.56 -10.71 -24.62
N LEU A 661 7.64 -11.08 -23.34
CA LEU A 661 8.83 -11.70 -22.75
C LEU A 661 9.14 -13.08 -23.36
N ALA A 662 8.11 -13.83 -23.77
CA ALA A 662 8.24 -15.10 -24.47
C ALA A 662 8.53 -14.98 -25.99
N GLY A 663 8.53 -13.76 -26.55
CA GLY A 663 8.80 -13.53 -27.98
C GLY A 663 7.73 -14.07 -28.95
N ILE A 664 6.52 -14.37 -28.45
CA ILE A 664 5.46 -15.02 -29.22
C ILE A 664 4.76 -13.99 -30.12
N ARG A 665 4.67 -14.25 -31.42
CA ARG A 665 3.84 -13.45 -32.36
C ARG A 665 2.37 -13.86 -32.28
N LEU A 666 1.48 -12.87 -32.35
CA LEU A 666 0.02 -13.05 -32.32
C LEU A 666 -0.57 -12.76 -33.69
N ASN A 667 -1.61 -13.51 -34.07
CA ASN A 667 -2.36 -13.30 -35.31
C ASN A 667 -3.66 -12.52 -35.02
N TRP A 668 -4.23 -11.89 -36.05
CA TRP A 668 -5.46 -11.11 -35.97
C TRP A 668 -6.69 -11.95 -35.59
N GLY A 669 -7.68 -11.34 -34.92
CA GLY A 669 -8.85 -12.03 -34.37
C GLY A 669 -10.16 -11.28 -34.57
N ARG A 670 -11.20 -12.00 -35.02
CA ARG A 670 -12.51 -11.45 -35.44
C ARG A 670 -13.36 -10.92 -34.28
N MET A 671 -14.13 -9.85 -34.53
CA MET A 671 -15.21 -9.31 -33.69
C MET A 671 -16.53 -9.33 -34.50
N LYS A 672 -17.69 -9.35 -33.82
CA LYS A 672 -19.02 -9.25 -34.46
C LYS A 672 -19.65 -7.93 -34.04
N ARG A 673 -19.98 -7.07 -35.00
CA ARG A 673 -20.53 -5.71 -34.84
C ARG A 673 -22.07 -5.71 -34.79
N SER A 674 -22.66 -4.56 -34.43
CA SER A 674 -24.11 -4.36 -34.29
C SER A 674 -24.68 -3.13 -35.01
N GLY A 675 -23.85 -2.23 -35.55
CA GLY A 675 -24.30 -1.05 -36.32
C GLY A 675 -24.93 0.09 -35.50
N SER A 676 -24.91 -0.01 -34.17
CA SER A 676 -25.62 0.87 -33.24
C SER A 676 -24.97 2.25 -33.00
N ALA A 677 -23.80 2.53 -33.60
CA ALA A 677 -23.10 3.81 -33.43
C ALA A 677 -23.89 5.02 -33.97
N ALA A 678 -24.75 4.82 -34.97
CA ALA A 678 -25.58 5.87 -35.56
C ALA A 678 -26.70 6.39 -34.64
N GLU A 679 -27.12 5.61 -33.63
CA GLU A 679 -28.25 5.97 -32.76
C GLU A 679 -28.00 7.23 -31.91
N GLU A 680 -26.74 7.55 -31.58
CA GLU A 680 -26.40 8.69 -30.71
C GLU A 680 -26.35 10.04 -31.46
N ILE A 681 -26.32 10.04 -32.81
CA ILE A 681 -26.30 11.28 -33.62
C ILE A 681 -27.71 11.80 -33.95
N GLY A 682 -28.77 11.02 -33.65
CA GLY A 682 -30.14 11.50 -33.64
C GLY A 682 -30.67 11.99 -35.00
N GLY A 683 -30.60 11.15 -36.03
CA GLY A 683 -31.18 11.49 -37.34
C GLY A 683 -31.01 10.51 -38.50
N ILE A 684 -30.25 9.42 -38.32
CA ILE A 684 -30.02 8.44 -39.41
C ILE A 684 -30.75 7.14 -39.06
N GLU A 685 -32.00 7.00 -39.52
CA GLU A 685 -32.68 5.70 -39.48
C GLU A 685 -31.97 4.71 -40.40
N VAL A 686 -31.49 3.62 -39.79
CA VAL A 686 -31.10 2.40 -40.51
C VAL A 686 -32.24 1.42 -40.35
N THR A 687 -33.14 1.40 -41.33
CA THR A 687 -34.22 0.41 -41.44
C THR A 687 -33.61 -0.98 -41.64
N GLN A 688 -33.52 -1.76 -40.57
CA GLN A 688 -33.20 -3.19 -40.68
C GLN A 688 -34.31 -3.89 -41.50
N PRO A 689 -33.96 -4.81 -42.42
CA PRO A 689 -34.95 -5.66 -43.06
C PRO A 689 -35.59 -6.55 -41.99
N LYS A 690 -36.89 -6.40 -41.75
CA LYS A 690 -37.65 -7.39 -40.97
C LYS A 690 -37.67 -8.69 -41.78
N GLU A 691 -37.15 -9.77 -41.19
CA GLU A 691 -37.43 -11.12 -41.67
C GLU A 691 -38.96 -11.30 -41.73
N ARG A 692 -39.44 -11.84 -42.85
CA ARG A 692 -40.86 -12.16 -43.03
C ARG A 692 -41.18 -13.44 -42.27
N GLU A 693 -41.62 -13.34 -41.02
CA GLU A 693 -42.32 -14.44 -40.38
C GLU A 693 -43.61 -14.75 -41.15
N ALA A 694 -43.77 -16.02 -41.55
CA ALA A 694 -44.93 -16.48 -42.28
C ALA A 694 -46.15 -16.54 -41.35
N VAL A 695 -47.18 -15.78 -41.70
CA VAL A 695 -48.47 -15.83 -41.01
C VAL A 695 -49.20 -17.12 -41.39
N ALA A 696 -49.42 -17.99 -40.41
CA ALA A 696 -50.40 -19.08 -40.47
C ALA A 696 -51.55 -18.76 -39.50
N VAL A 697 -52.73 -18.46 -40.04
CA VAL A 697 -53.94 -18.16 -39.25
C VAL A 697 -54.70 -19.46 -38.96
N SER A 698 -54.91 -19.77 -37.68
CA SER A 698 -56.15 -20.35 -37.14
C SER A 698 -56.02 -20.45 -35.60
N GLY A 699 -56.99 -20.07 -34.76
CA GLY A 699 -58.32 -19.56 -35.11
C GLY A 699 -59.44 -20.11 -34.22
N SER A 700 -59.32 -20.04 -32.89
CA SER A 700 -60.47 -20.28 -32.00
C SER A 700 -60.31 -19.61 -30.62
N VAL A 701 -61.44 -19.17 -30.09
CA VAL A 701 -61.62 -18.42 -28.83
C VAL A 701 -62.07 -19.41 -27.74
N ALA A 702 -61.67 -19.21 -26.47
CA ALA A 702 -62.56 -19.16 -25.30
C ALA A 702 -61.91 -19.49 -23.93
N LEU A 703 -62.29 -18.66 -22.94
CA LEU A 703 -62.61 -19.01 -21.53
C LEU A 703 -61.51 -19.39 -20.50
N SER A 704 -61.34 -18.47 -19.55
CA SER A 704 -61.40 -18.63 -18.06
C SER A 704 -60.99 -19.94 -17.37
N GLY A 705 -60.22 -19.83 -16.29
CA GLY A 705 -60.09 -20.90 -15.27
C GLY A 705 -59.14 -20.55 -14.13
N GLU A 706 -59.67 -20.46 -12.91
CA GLU A 706 -59.02 -20.11 -11.64
C GLU A 706 -58.04 -21.16 -11.07
N SER A 707 -57.14 -20.72 -10.17
CA SER A 707 -56.55 -21.47 -9.02
C SER A 707 -55.76 -22.78 -9.33
N GLY A 708 -54.69 -23.18 -8.64
CA GLY A 708 -54.32 -23.08 -7.24
C GLY A 708 -53.76 -24.44 -6.78
N TYR A 709 -52.81 -24.40 -5.83
CA TYR A 709 -52.30 -25.52 -5.01
C TYR A 709 -51.23 -26.52 -5.53
N GLU A 710 -50.10 -26.43 -4.82
CA GLU A 710 -49.15 -27.45 -4.32
C GLU A 710 -49.35 -28.95 -4.64
N THR A 711 -48.25 -29.68 -4.91
CA THR A 711 -47.63 -30.63 -3.93
C THR A 711 -46.29 -31.23 -4.44
N VAL A 712 -45.66 -32.10 -3.63
CA VAL A 712 -44.22 -32.47 -3.63
C VAL A 712 -43.98 -33.96 -3.99
N SER A 713 -42.72 -34.30 -4.34
CA SER A 713 -42.09 -35.65 -4.50
C SER A 713 -42.11 -36.25 -5.93
N GLY A 714 -41.15 -37.10 -6.37
CA GLY A 714 -39.87 -37.49 -5.75
C GLY A 714 -39.11 -38.61 -6.52
N HIS A 715 -37.77 -38.62 -6.39
CA HIS A 715 -36.82 -39.76 -6.46
C HIS A 715 -36.52 -40.62 -7.73
N GLN A 716 -35.20 -40.92 -7.89
CA GLN A 716 -34.52 -42.13 -8.46
C GLN A 716 -34.48 -42.34 -10.01
N HIS A 717 -33.31 -42.33 -10.68
CA HIS A 717 -32.36 -43.46 -10.99
C HIS A 717 -32.32 -43.79 -12.53
N ILE A 718 -31.34 -44.43 -13.21
CA ILE A 718 -30.00 -44.99 -12.86
C ILE A 718 -29.02 -45.05 -14.10
N ALA A 719 -27.71 -45.16 -13.84
CA ALA A 719 -26.51 -45.64 -14.62
C ALA A 719 -26.42 -45.82 -16.16
N GLY A 720 -25.17 -45.76 -16.70
CA GLY A 720 -24.82 -46.21 -18.07
C GLY A 720 -23.38 -45.92 -18.55
N GLN A 721 -22.45 -46.84 -18.29
CA GLN A 721 -21.01 -46.89 -18.59
C GLN A 721 -20.62 -47.02 -20.11
N VAL A 722 -19.53 -46.36 -20.57
CA VAL A 722 -18.16 -46.87 -20.91
C VAL A 722 -18.01 -47.81 -22.13
N LEU A 723 -17.09 -47.48 -23.07
CA LEU A 723 -16.12 -48.42 -23.68
C LEU A 723 -15.07 -47.74 -24.61
N ILE A 724 -13.85 -48.32 -24.68
CA ILE A 724 -12.73 -48.03 -25.59
C ILE A 724 -12.18 -49.39 -26.08
N PRO A 725 -11.86 -49.57 -27.38
CA PRO A 725 -10.50 -49.96 -27.82
C PRO A 725 -10.10 -49.26 -29.16
N GLY A 726 -8.89 -49.36 -29.73
CA GLY A 726 -7.63 -49.98 -29.28
C GLY A 726 -6.69 -50.39 -30.45
N GLN A 727 -5.55 -49.71 -30.59
CA GLN A 727 -4.26 -50.11 -31.22
C GLN A 727 -4.11 -50.51 -32.72
N GLY A 728 -2.88 -50.31 -33.24
CA GLY A 728 -2.36 -50.87 -34.51
C GLY A 728 -1.17 -50.11 -35.11
N VAL A 729 0.05 -50.67 -35.08
CA VAL A 729 1.29 -50.17 -35.74
C VAL A 729 2.04 -51.38 -36.33
N PRO A 730 2.66 -51.28 -37.52
CA PRO A 730 4.13 -51.40 -37.61
C PRO A 730 4.79 -50.47 -38.65
N ALA A 731 6.13 -50.35 -38.60
CA ALA A 731 6.99 -49.65 -39.56
C ALA A 731 7.48 -50.57 -40.70
N PRO A 732 8.25 -50.05 -41.68
CA PRO A 732 9.69 -50.39 -41.72
C PRO A 732 10.63 -49.23 -42.12
N ALA A 733 11.94 -49.53 -42.31
CA ALA A 733 13.04 -48.56 -42.38
C ALA A 733 13.97 -48.72 -43.62
N GLY A 734 14.90 -47.76 -43.81
CA GLY A 734 16.03 -47.75 -44.78
C GLY A 734 16.49 -46.32 -45.09
N ALA A 735 17.69 -45.85 -44.66
CA ALA A 735 19.01 -45.96 -45.31
C ALA A 735 19.19 -44.99 -46.52
N ALA A 736 20.30 -44.26 -46.75
CA ALA A 736 21.58 -44.03 -46.04
C ALA A 736 22.28 -42.73 -46.55
N HIS A 737 23.58 -42.53 -46.19
CA HIS A 737 24.51 -41.40 -46.50
C HIS A 737 24.32 -40.12 -45.63
N ALA A 738 25.28 -39.59 -44.84
CA ALA A 738 26.76 -39.49 -44.89
C ALA A 738 27.28 -38.52 -45.99
N ALA A 739 28.18 -37.54 -45.75
CA ALA A 739 28.77 -36.99 -44.51
C ALA A 739 29.49 -35.64 -44.81
N VAL A 740 30.10 -35.02 -43.78
CA VAL A 740 31.19 -34.00 -43.81
C VAL A 740 30.83 -32.50 -43.95
N MET A 741 31.55 -31.71 -43.12
CA MET A 741 31.61 -30.24 -42.89
C MET A 741 32.45 -29.51 -44.00
N PRO A 742 32.68 -28.16 -44.01
CA PRO A 742 32.50 -27.15 -42.95
C PRO A 742 31.93 -25.76 -43.37
N ARG A 743 31.85 -24.86 -42.37
CA ARG A 743 31.82 -23.37 -42.49
C ARG A 743 33.21 -22.83 -42.97
N PRO A 744 33.47 -21.52 -43.28
CA PRO A 744 32.70 -20.30 -42.94
C PRO A 744 32.69 -19.13 -43.98
N ALA A 745 32.21 -17.96 -43.52
CA ALA A 745 32.65 -16.59 -43.84
C ALA A 745 31.97 -15.74 -44.95
N VAL A 746 31.38 -14.63 -44.48
CA VAL A 746 31.46 -13.23 -44.98
C VAL A 746 31.25 -12.95 -46.48
N ALA A 747 30.18 -12.19 -46.80
CA ALA A 747 30.29 -10.87 -47.46
C ALA A 747 28.95 -10.12 -47.54
N THR A 748 29.04 -8.79 -47.61
CA THR A 748 27.96 -7.83 -47.85
C THR A 748 27.38 -7.93 -49.27
N GLY A 749 26.05 -7.81 -49.41
CA GLY A 749 25.35 -7.78 -50.71
C GLY A 749 24.12 -6.87 -50.69
N THR A 750 24.06 -6.00 -51.68
CA THR A 750 23.06 -4.95 -51.99
C THR A 750 21.58 -5.36 -52.01
N VAL A 751 20.71 -4.39 -51.72
CA VAL A 751 19.23 -4.47 -51.77
C VAL A 751 18.71 -4.67 -53.21
N PRO A 752 17.80 -5.63 -53.48
CA PRO A 752 17.08 -5.70 -54.74
C PRO A 752 15.79 -4.86 -54.76
N HIS A 753 15.51 -4.28 -55.92
CA HIS A 753 14.26 -3.58 -56.24
C HIS A 753 13.05 -4.53 -56.20
N TRP A 754 11.96 -4.15 -55.55
CA TRP A 754 10.67 -4.83 -55.72
C TRP A 754 9.96 -4.32 -56.99
N ARG A 755 9.74 -5.21 -57.96
CA ARG A 755 8.66 -5.10 -58.96
C ARG A 755 7.58 -6.11 -58.57
N ALA A 756 6.36 -5.65 -58.33
CA ALA A 756 5.20 -6.51 -58.11
C ALA A 756 4.32 -6.51 -59.36
N ASN A 757 4.23 -7.66 -60.04
CA ASN A 757 3.14 -7.91 -60.99
C ASN A 757 1.91 -8.32 -60.18
N ALA A 758 0.79 -7.63 -60.36
CA ALA A 758 -0.51 -8.04 -59.84
C ALA A 758 -1.60 -7.74 -60.87
N THR A 759 -1.95 -8.76 -61.66
CA THR A 759 -3.15 -8.75 -62.50
C THR A 759 -4.38 -8.91 -61.60
N GLY A 760 -5.06 -7.82 -61.30
CA GLY A 760 -6.35 -7.78 -60.61
C GLY A 760 -7.39 -7.10 -61.50
N THR A 761 -8.54 -7.75 -61.71
CA THR A 761 -9.58 -7.25 -62.62
C THR A 761 -10.25 -6.00 -62.04
N VAL A 762 -10.05 -4.86 -62.71
CA VAL A 762 -10.65 -3.58 -62.34
C VAL A 762 -12.01 -3.43 -63.02
N ILE A 763 -13.08 -3.29 -62.25
CA ILE A 763 -14.38 -2.82 -62.75
C ILE A 763 -14.42 -1.30 -62.53
N VAL A 764 -14.03 -0.53 -63.55
CA VAL A 764 -14.25 0.92 -63.61
C VAL A 764 -15.51 1.19 -64.42
N THR A 765 -16.44 1.95 -63.85
CA THR A 765 -17.62 2.46 -64.54
C THR A 765 -17.56 3.99 -64.67
N ARG A 766 -16.92 4.50 -65.74
CA ARG A 766 -17.33 5.73 -66.46
C ARG A 766 -16.49 5.99 -67.72
N ASN A 767 -17.00 6.89 -68.57
CA ASN A 767 -16.72 6.99 -70.00
C ASN A 767 -15.52 7.85 -70.40
N ALA A 768 -14.96 7.49 -71.57
CA ALA A 768 -14.26 8.32 -72.56
C ALA A 768 -12.82 8.82 -72.23
N PRO A 769 -11.96 9.02 -73.27
CA PRO A 769 -10.52 8.80 -73.11
C PRO A 769 -9.64 10.07 -73.21
N ALA A 770 -8.41 9.95 -72.72
CA ALA A 770 -7.28 10.81 -73.08
C ALA A 770 -6.08 9.94 -73.48
N THR A 771 -5.42 10.29 -74.58
CA THR A 771 -4.29 9.57 -75.19
C THR A 771 -2.96 9.85 -74.49
N PRO A 772 -2.02 8.87 -74.42
CA PRO A 772 -0.66 9.11 -73.96
C PRO A 772 0.24 9.60 -75.10
N LEU A 773 1.18 10.50 -74.80
CA LEU A 773 2.30 10.86 -75.68
C LEU A 773 3.62 10.30 -75.13
N SER A 774 4.48 9.85 -76.05
CA SER A 774 5.75 9.18 -75.78
C SER A 774 6.87 10.20 -75.49
N PRO A 775 7.90 9.85 -74.70
CA PRO A 775 9.06 10.69 -74.50
C PRO A 775 10.17 10.37 -75.52
N ASP A 776 10.50 11.33 -76.37
CA ASP A 776 11.81 11.49 -77.03
C ASP A 776 11.83 12.88 -77.70
N ASP A 777 12.78 13.75 -77.33
CA ASP A 777 13.71 14.32 -78.31
C ASP A 777 14.85 15.14 -77.66
N ILE A 778 15.94 15.29 -78.42
CA ILE A 778 17.27 15.69 -77.94
C ILE A 778 17.58 17.18 -78.17
N GLY A 779 18.05 17.83 -77.10
CA GLY A 779 19.00 18.96 -76.99
C GLY A 779 19.28 19.97 -78.12
N GLY A 780 19.47 21.24 -77.73
CA GLY A 780 20.29 22.18 -78.54
C GLY A 780 20.11 23.68 -78.27
N ASN A 781 21.14 24.30 -77.66
CA ASN A 781 21.54 25.73 -77.75
C ASN A 781 20.57 26.90 -77.47
N GLY A 782 20.88 27.64 -76.40
CA GLY A 782 21.39 29.02 -76.49
C GLY A 782 20.43 30.16 -76.89
N GLY A 783 20.00 30.95 -75.90
CA GLY A 783 19.37 32.26 -76.10
C GLY A 783 18.90 32.87 -74.78
N ASP A 784 19.40 34.06 -74.45
CA ASP A 784 19.13 34.73 -73.17
C ASP A 784 17.68 35.22 -73.05
N ILE A 785 16.90 34.63 -72.15
CA ILE A 785 15.66 35.22 -71.61
C ILE A 785 15.65 35.02 -70.11
N GLU A 786 15.68 36.14 -69.38
CA GLU A 786 15.68 36.24 -67.93
C GLU A 786 14.28 35.93 -67.35
N PRO A 787 14.10 34.90 -66.50
CA PRO A 787 12.85 34.70 -65.76
C PRO A 787 12.91 35.46 -64.43
N ASP A 788 11.89 36.28 -64.18
CA ASP A 788 11.67 37.03 -62.93
C ASP A 788 11.74 36.13 -61.69
N LEU A 789 12.91 36.13 -61.04
CA LEU A 789 13.14 35.51 -59.74
C LEU A 789 12.66 36.47 -58.65
N GLY A 790 11.43 36.26 -58.20
CA GLY A 790 10.89 36.90 -57.00
C GLY A 790 11.88 36.82 -55.82
N PRO A 791 11.87 37.82 -54.91
CA PRO A 791 13.00 38.12 -54.03
C PRO A 791 13.38 36.94 -53.11
N PRO A 792 14.68 36.75 -52.82
CA PRO A 792 15.16 35.62 -52.05
C PRO A 792 14.54 35.62 -50.65
N GLN A 793 13.99 34.47 -50.24
CA GLN A 793 13.44 34.30 -48.90
C GLN A 793 14.56 34.47 -47.85
N GLU A 794 14.46 35.51 -47.00
CA GLU A 794 15.37 35.67 -45.86
C GLU A 794 15.36 34.40 -44.98
N PRO A 795 16.53 33.95 -44.48
CA PRO A 795 16.59 32.93 -43.45
C PRO A 795 15.83 33.39 -42.20
N TRP A 796 14.80 32.62 -41.82
CA TRP A 796 13.84 32.91 -40.77
C TRP A 796 14.50 33.43 -39.47
N ARG A 797 14.49 34.76 -39.25
CA ARG A 797 15.07 35.34 -38.03
C ARG A 797 14.26 34.88 -36.81
N PRO A 798 14.89 34.24 -35.79
CA PRO A 798 14.14 33.73 -34.66
C PRO A 798 13.54 34.87 -33.83
N ALA A 799 12.22 34.84 -33.67
CA ALA A 799 11.43 35.84 -32.94
C ALA A 799 12.04 36.23 -31.57
N PRO A 800 11.90 37.50 -31.15
CA PRO A 800 12.57 38.02 -29.95
C PRO A 800 12.28 37.16 -28.72
N LYS A 801 13.36 36.73 -28.04
CA LYS A 801 13.30 35.85 -26.87
C LYS A 801 12.60 36.55 -25.71
N SER A 802 11.28 36.44 -25.64
CA SER A 802 10.52 36.85 -24.45
C SER A 802 11.15 36.23 -23.21
N ARG A 803 11.39 37.03 -22.16
CA ARG A 803 12.12 36.62 -20.94
C ARG A 803 11.41 35.45 -20.27
N ARG A 804 11.80 34.23 -20.66
CA ARG A 804 11.23 32.98 -20.15
C ARG A 804 11.59 32.83 -18.67
N ARG A 805 10.68 33.20 -17.76
CA ARG A 805 10.70 32.73 -16.37
C ARG A 805 10.96 31.21 -16.41
N PRO A 806 11.98 30.69 -15.70
CA PRO A 806 12.61 29.44 -16.10
C PRO A 806 11.66 28.26 -15.98
N ARG A 807 11.30 27.65 -17.12
CA ARG A 807 10.56 26.37 -17.17
C ARG A 807 11.28 25.25 -16.40
N ARG A 808 12.59 25.39 -16.15
CA ARG A 808 13.38 24.54 -15.23
C ARG A 808 12.86 24.61 -13.79
N LEU A 809 12.49 25.78 -13.27
CA LEU A 809 11.95 25.93 -11.91
C LEU A 809 10.60 25.21 -11.76
N ARG A 810 9.71 25.33 -12.75
CA ARG A 810 8.44 24.57 -12.75
C ARG A 810 8.65 23.05 -12.83
N ARG A 811 9.62 22.58 -13.61
CA ARG A 811 9.96 21.15 -13.68
C ARG A 811 10.61 20.66 -12.38
N ALA A 812 11.50 21.45 -11.78
CA ALA A 812 12.08 21.17 -10.47
C ALA A 812 11.00 21.11 -9.39
N VAL A 813 10.06 22.07 -9.36
CA VAL A 813 8.91 22.06 -8.43
C VAL A 813 8.02 20.83 -8.64
N VAL A 814 7.75 20.41 -9.88
CA VAL A 814 7.00 19.16 -10.13
C VAL A 814 7.81 17.95 -9.66
N VAL A 815 9.07 17.78 -10.06
CA VAL A 815 9.91 16.63 -9.63
C VAL A 815 10.09 16.59 -8.11
N LEU A 816 10.30 17.74 -7.46
CA LEU A 816 10.37 17.87 -6.00
C LEU A 816 9.01 17.55 -5.36
N ALA A 817 7.88 17.95 -5.95
CA ALA A 817 6.56 17.54 -5.48
C ALA A 817 6.32 16.04 -5.66
N CYS A 818 6.79 15.42 -6.75
CA CYS A 818 6.72 13.96 -6.95
C CYS A 818 7.55 13.21 -5.89
N LEU A 819 8.79 13.65 -5.64
CA LEU A 819 9.66 13.09 -4.60
C LEU A 819 9.09 13.32 -3.19
N ALA A 820 8.50 14.49 -2.94
CA ALA A 820 7.81 14.83 -1.70
C ALA A 820 6.42 14.14 -1.54
N LEU A 821 5.89 13.49 -2.57
CA LEU A 821 4.68 12.65 -2.51
C LEU A 821 5.00 11.15 -2.38
N LEU A 822 6.16 10.70 -2.84
CA LEU A 822 6.66 9.33 -2.65
C LEU A 822 7.30 9.13 -1.27
N SER A 823 8.03 10.14 -0.79
CA SER A 823 8.68 10.16 0.54
C SER A 823 7.73 9.87 1.72
N PRO A 824 6.54 10.50 1.84
CA PRO A 824 5.75 10.42 3.08
C PRO A 824 5.17 9.04 3.37
N ILE A 825 4.82 8.25 2.35
CA ILE A 825 4.18 6.94 2.54
C ILE A 825 5.20 5.91 3.04
N GLY A 826 6.38 5.86 2.41
CA GLY A 826 7.50 5.04 2.87
C GLY A 826 8.03 5.49 4.23
N ALA A 827 8.14 6.81 4.45
CA ALA A 827 8.54 7.36 5.74
C ALA A 827 7.51 7.08 6.84
N TYR A 828 6.21 7.16 6.55
CA TYR A 828 5.13 6.83 7.49
C TYR A 828 5.17 5.36 7.88
N SER A 829 5.24 4.44 6.90
CA SER A 829 5.30 3.00 7.20
C SER A 829 6.56 2.63 7.97
N TRP A 830 7.72 3.19 7.61
CA TRP A 830 8.96 3.01 8.37
C TRP A 830 8.86 3.58 9.80
N ALA A 831 8.26 4.75 9.97
CA ALA A 831 8.15 5.42 11.26
C ALA A 831 7.13 4.74 12.19
N ASP A 832 5.98 4.30 11.68
CA ASP A 832 4.92 3.63 12.48
C ASP A 832 5.36 2.23 12.93
N ASN A 833 6.13 1.52 12.08
CA ASN A 833 6.81 0.28 12.45
C ASN A 833 8.05 0.48 13.35
N SER A 834 8.53 1.73 13.51
CA SER A 834 9.64 2.06 14.41
C SER A 834 9.17 2.49 15.81
N LEU A 835 7.85 2.61 16.03
CA LEU A 835 7.27 2.95 17.33
C LEU A 835 7.43 1.81 18.34
N ASN A 836 7.90 2.15 19.55
CA ASN A 836 7.97 1.21 20.65
C ASN A 836 6.61 1.13 21.36
N ARG A 837 5.77 0.16 21.00
CA ARG A 837 4.42 0.02 21.58
C ARG A 837 4.47 -0.77 22.90
N GLY A 838 4.11 -0.10 23.99
CA GLY A 838 3.98 -0.61 25.34
C GLY A 838 2.54 -1.03 25.67
N PRO A 839 1.85 -0.34 26.61
CA PRO A 839 0.62 -0.84 27.21
C PRO A 839 -0.56 -0.90 26.23
N ASP A 840 -1.35 -1.96 26.32
CA ASP A 840 -2.67 -2.05 25.71
C ASP A 840 -3.69 -1.48 26.70
N LEU A 841 -4.24 -0.30 26.42
CA LEU A 841 -5.13 0.41 27.33
C LEU A 841 -6.58 -0.11 27.28
N ASP A 842 -6.97 -0.77 26.19
CA ASP A 842 -8.32 -1.34 26.05
C ASP A 842 -8.50 -2.65 26.83
N ARG A 843 -7.40 -3.25 27.32
CA ARG A 843 -7.43 -4.35 28.32
C ARG A 843 -7.71 -3.91 29.75
N LEU A 844 -7.85 -2.61 30.03
CA LEU A 844 -8.20 -2.13 31.37
C LEU A 844 -9.72 -2.21 31.57
N ASN A 845 -10.15 -2.97 32.59
CA ASN A 845 -11.56 -3.10 32.98
C ASN A 845 -12.02 -1.94 33.89
N ASN A 846 -13.32 -1.59 33.84
CA ASN A 846 -13.95 -0.51 34.62
C ASN A 846 -13.25 0.86 34.50
N ARG A 847 -12.98 1.29 33.26
CA ARG A 847 -12.46 2.63 32.96
C ARG A 847 -13.58 3.68 32.98
N PRO A 848 -13.28 4.98 33.21
CA PRO A 848 -14.22 6.06 32.99
C PRO A 848 -14.77 6.09 31.55
N LEU A 849 -15.96 6.67 31.39
CA LEU A 849 -16.53 6.99 30.09
C LEU A 849 -15.65 8.02 29.36
N PRO A 850 -15.54 7.95 28.02
CA PRO A 850 -14.86 8.98 27.23
C PRO A 850 -15.45 10.37 27.48
N GLY A 851 -14.57 11.38 27.54
CA GLY A 851 -14.96 12.79 27.60
C GLY A 851 -15.03 13.44 26.22
N ASP A 852 -15.42 14.72 26.17
CA ASP A 852 -15.55 15.50 24.93
C ASP A 852 -14.22 15.95 24.30
N GLY A 853 -13.09 15.70 24.98
CA GLY A 853 -11.74 16.04 24.53
C GLY A 853 -10.71 14.95 24.86
N THR A 854 -9.56 14.97 24.19
CA THR A 854 -8.53 13.92 24.26
C THR A 854 -7.54 14.17 25.39
N ASN A 855 -7.27 13.15 26.20
CA ASN A 855 -6.35 13.19 27.33
C ASN A 855 -5.11 12.30 27.08
N TYR A 856 -3.93 12.93 27.10
CA TYR A 856 -2.64 12.24 27.03
C TYR A 856 -2.00 12.20 28.41
N LEU A 857 -1.55 11.02 28.85
CA LEU A 857 -0.69 10.89 30.03
C LEU A 857 0.78 10.75 29.59
N ILE A 858 1.56 11.81 29.78
CA ILE A 858 2.99 11.87 29.48
C ILE A 858 3.77 11.54 30.76
N VAL A 859 4.70 10.60 30.67
CA VAL A 859 5.41 10.03 31.82
C VAL A 859 6.93 10.08 31.61
N GLY A 860 7.63 10.74 32.53
CA GLY A 860 9.08 10.62 32.67
C GLY A 860 9.39 9.54 33.70
N SER A 861 9.93 8.40 33.27
CA SER A 861 10.38 7.34 34.17
C SER A 861 11.87 7.42 34.44
N ASP A 862 12.30 6.94 35.62
CA ASP A 862 13.71 6.77 35.94
C ASP A 862 14.32 5.50 35.30
N SER A 863 13.69 5.01 34.21
CA SER A 863 14.18 3.90 33.40
C SER A 863 15.63 4.14 32.98
N ARG A 864 16.47 3.16 33.30
CA ARG A 864 17.91 3.10 32.96
C ARG A 864 18.13 2.12 31.79
N SER A 865 17.06 1.68 31.14
CA SER A 865 17.10 0.89 29.92
C SER A 865 17.88 1.62 28.83
N GLY A 866 18.86 0.93 28.24
CA GLY A 866 19.73 1.48 27.19
C GLY A 866 21.00 2.18 27.68
N LEU A 867 21.13 2.51 28.98
CA LEU A 867 22.35 3.12 29.53
C LEU A 867 23.41 2.06 29.86
N SER A 868 24.66 2.28 29.43
CA SER A 868 25.80 1.46 29.84
C SER A 868 26.19 1.74 31.30
N SER A 869 27.01 0.86 31.89
CA SER A 869 27.54 1.06 33.26
C SER A 869 28.36 2.35 33.39
N LYS A 870 29.00 2.81 32.30
CA LYS A 870 29.71 4.09 32.25
C LYS A 870 28.73 5.27 32.25
N ASP A 871 27.68 5.19 31.44
CA ASP A 871 26.68 6.26 31.32
C ASP A 871 25.86 6.40 32.61
N ARG A 872 25.53 5.29 33.28
CA ARG A 872 24.86 5.30 34.60
C ARG A 872 25.66 6.06 35.67
N LYS A 873 27.00 5.94 35.64
CA LYS A 873 27.91 6.66 36.52
C LYS A 873 27.97 8.15 36.14
N ASN A 874 28.16 8.46 34.85
CA ASN A 874 28.24 9.83 34.34
C ASN A 874 26.94 10.62 34.57
N LEU A 875 25.78 10.00 34.36
CA LEU A 875 24.45 10.61 34.52
C LEU A 875 23.94 10.59 35.98
N HIS A 876 24.79 10.24 36.96
CA HIS A 876 24.45 10.24 38.37
C HIS A 876 23.14 9.47 38.68
N THR A 877 22.95 8.28 38.09
CA THR A 877 21.67 7.53 38.18
C THR A 877 21.61 6.51 39.32
N GLY A 878 22.71 6.32 40.06
CA GLY A 878 22.80 5.39 41.19
C GLY A 878 22.79 3.91 40.79
N ALA A 879 22.77 3.03 41.80
CA ALA A 879 22.61 1.58 41.63
C ALA A 879 21.18 1.20 41.21
N PRO A 880 20.97 0.09 40.49
CA PRO A 880 19.64 -0.36 40.07
C PRO A 880 18.77 -0.77 41.27
N ALA A 881 17.68 -0.03 41.49
CA ALA A 881 16.69 -0.30 42.55
C ALA A 881 15.29 0.21 42.15
N GLY A 882 14.54 -0.62 41.42
CA GLY A 882 13.16 -0.35 40.99
C GLY A 882 13.02 0.68 39.86
N ARG A 883 11.83 0.75 39.25
CA ARG A 883 11.41 1.84 38.36
C ARG A 883 10.40 2.71 39.07
N ARG A 884 10.56 4.03 38.98
CA ARG A 884 9.65 5.07 39.50
C ARG A 884 9.40 6.10 38.41
N THR A 885 8.30 6.81 38.58
CA THR A 885 7.92 7.92 37.72
C THR A 885 8.24 9.24 38.42
N ASP A 886 9.15 9.99 37.80
CA ASP A 886 9.69 11.23 38.33
C ASP A 886 8.99 12.46 37.76
N SER A 887 8.26 12.29 36.65
CA SER A 887 7.38 13.30 36.07
C SER A 887 6.11 12.63 35.52
N MET A 888 4.97 13.26 35.77
CA MET A 888 3.67 12.88 35.22
C MET A 888 2.95 14.15 34.77
N ILE A 889 2.55 14.20 33.52
CA ILE A 889 1.90 15.36 32.93
C ILE A 889 0.65 14.88 32.21
N LEU A 890 -0.51 15.35 32.69
CA LEU A 890 -1.78 15.23 32.00
C LEU A 890 -1.89 16.38 30.99
N LEU A 891 -2.05 16.04 29.72
CA LEU A 891 -2.28 17.00 28.65
C LEU A 891 -3.65 16.76 28.04
N HIS A 892 -4.60 17.66 28.31
CA HIS A 892 -5.93 17.64 27.73
C HIS A 892 -5.97 18.55 26.50
N THR A 893 -6.66 18.11 25.44
CA THR A 893 -6.94 18.95 24.26
C THR A 893 -8.33 18.71 23.69
N GLY A 894 -9.09 19.79 23.50
CA GLY A 894 -10.45 19.76 22.96
C GLY A 894 -10.82 21.04 22.21
N LYS A 895 -12.12 21.31 22.07
CA LYS A 895 -12.71 22.49 21.42
C LYS A 895 -12.34 23.76 22.16
N HIS A 896 -12.21 23.72 23.49
CA HIS A 896 -11.96 24.90 24.33
C HIS A 896 -10.47 25.12 24.68
N GLY A 897 -9.57 24.38 24.02
CA GLY A 897 -8.14 24.62 24.00
C GLY A 897 -7.30 23.43 24.46
N THR A 898 -6.04 23.71 24.82
CA THR A 898 -5.11 22.71 25.36
C THR A 898 -4.71 23.11 26.77
N THR A 899 -4.82 22.19 27.74
CA THR A 899 -4.46 22.39 29.15
C THR A 899 -3.44 21.35 29.58
N MET A 900 -2.34 21.80 30.17
CA MET A 900 -1.27 20.98 30.73
C MET A 900 -1.30 21.06 32.27
N THR A 901 -1.44 19.92 32.94
CA THR A 901 -1.44 19.80 34.40
C THR A 901 -0.40 18.77 34.82
N SER A 902 0.56 19.17 35.65
CA SER A 902 1.51 18.24 36.26
C SER A 902 0.89 17.56 37.47
N LEU A 903 1.00 16.22 37.56
CA LEU A 903 0.58 15.44 38.71
C LEU A 903 1.81 15.21 39.62
N PRO A 904 1.85 15.73 40.86
CA PRO A 904 2.99 15.53 41.75
C PRO A 904 3.21 14.03 42.00
N ARG A 905 4.44 13.55 41.86
CA ARG A 905 4.75 12.10 41.98
C ARG A 905 4.41 11.54 43.37
N ASP A 906 4.53 12.38 44.39
CA ASP A 906 4.32 12.06 45.79
C ASP A 906 2.87 12.36 46.25
N SER A 907 1.95 12.58 45.30
CA SER A 907 0.51 12.74 45.54
C SER A 907 -0.08 11.55 46.30
N TRP A 908 -0.82 11.83 47.37
CA TRP A 908 -1.52 10.83 48.15
C TRP A 908 -2.85 10.48 47.47
N VAL A 909 -2.93 9.27 46.91
CA VAL A 909 -4.01 8.86 46.00
C VAL A 909 -4.65 7.52 46.37
N ASP A 910 -5.88 7.33 45.92
CA ASP A 910 -6.64 6.10 46.01
C ASP A 910 -6.17 5.06 44.97
N MET A 911 -5.37 4.07 45.35
CA MET A 911 -5.03 2.99 44.43
C MET A 911 -6.21 2.01 44.30
N PRO A 912 -6.66 1.65 43.08
CA PRO A 912 -7.63 0.57 42.90
C PRO A 912 -6.98 -0.79 43.23
N SER A 913 -7.79 -1.80 43.54
CA SER A 913 -7.28 -3.17 43.62
C SER A 913 -6.61 -3.58 42.32
N PHE A 914 -5.50 -4.31 42.47
CA PHE A 914 -4.58 -4.60 41.37
C PHE A 914 -3.85 -5.92 41.59
N ILE A 915 -3.44 -6.52 40.48
CA ILE A 915 -2.57 -7.69 40.48
C ILE A 915 -1.17 -7.20 40.13
N ARG A 916 -0.17 -7.46 40.99
CA ARG A 916 1.23 -7.13 40.66
C ARG A 916 1.73 -8.04 39.54
N PRO A 917 2.17 -7.51 38.39
CA PRO A 917 2.69 -8.33 37.29
C PRO A 917 3.94 -9.13 37.71
N GLU A 918 4.69 -8.62 38.69
CA GLU A 918 5.90 -9.23 39.22
C GLU A 918 5.65 -10.52 40.02
N ASN A 919 4.43 -10.70 40.56
CA ASN A 919 4.23 -11.67 41.64
C ASN A 919 2.82 -12.31 41.74
N GLY A 920 1.91 -11.98 40.81
CA GLY A 920 0.59 -12.59 40.70
C GLY A 920 -0.43 -12.20 41.78
N LYS A 921 -0.02 -11.55 42.87
CA LYS A 921 -0.94 -11.26 43.98
C LYS A 921 -1.91 -10.15 43.65
N GLN A 922 -3.17 -10.40 43.97
CA GLN A 922 -4.15 -9.37 44.20
C GLN A 922 -3.84 -8.61 45.50
N TYR A 923 -3.63 -7.30 45.37
CA TYR A 923 -3.61 -6.34 46.46
C TYR A 923 -4.99 -5.68 46.53
N GLY A 924 -5.45 -5.39 47.75
CA GLY A 924 -6.66 -4.59 47.98
C GLY A 924 -6.48 -3.15 47.47
N ALA A 925 -7.55 -2.36 47.53
CA ALA A 925 -7.40 -0.92 47.38
C ALA A 925 -6.60 -0.38 48.59
N GLU A 926 -5.59 0.46 48.33
CA GLU A 926 -4.77 1.09 49.37
C GLU A 926 -4.56 2.58 49.05
N HIS A 927 -4.24 3.38 50.08
CA HIS A 927 -3.71 4.73 49.87
C HIS A 927 -2.19 4.68 49.85
N ASN A 928 -1.60 5.27 48.80
CA ASN A 928 -0.15 5.31 48.64
C ASN A 928 0.23 6.46 47.68
N LYS A 929 1.53 6.71 47.49
CA LYS A 929 2.04 7.77 46.60
C LYS A 929 1.87 7.38 45.14
N LEU A 930 1.43 8.33 44.31
CA LEU A 930 1.11 8.09 42.89
C LEU A 930 2.26 7.44 42.10
N ASN A 931 3.53 7.76 42.39
CA ASN A 931 4.70 7.11 41.77
C ASN A 931 4.82 5.60 42.05
N ALA A 932 4.33 5.13 43.20
CA ALA A 932 4.37 3.71 43.55
C ALA A 932 3.44 2.87 42.65
N ALA A 933 2.38 3.44 42.08
CA ALA A 933 1.52 2.72 41.12
C ALA A 933 2.33 2.25 39.90
N PHE A 934 3.27 3.07 39.40
CA PHE A 934 4.15 2.64 38.32
C PHE A 934 5.15 1.56 38.76
N SER A 935 5.73 1.70 39.97
CA SER A 935 6.59 0.67 40.55
C SER A 935 5.88 -0.66 40.81
N TYR A 936 4.56 -0.66 40.97
CA TYR A 936 3.78 -1.84 41.34
C TYR A 936 3.12 -2.55 40.16
N GLY A 937 2.72 -1.84 39.12
CA GLY A 937 2.01 -2.41 37.97
C GLY A 937 2.32 -1.73 36.62
N GLY A 938 3.40 -0.96 36.55
CA GLY A 938 3.84 -0.28 35.33
C GLY A 938 2.83 0.73 34.78
N ALA A 939 2.94 1.00 33.48
CA ALA A 939 2.08 1.94 32.79
C ALA A 939 0.56 1.63 32.91
N PRO A 940 0.07 0.39 32.74
CA PRO A 940 -1.37 0.11 32.83
C PRO A 940 -1.96 0.43 34.21
N PHE A 941 -1.24 0.11 35.29
CA PHE A 941 -1.72 0.38 36.64
C PHE A 941 -1.58 1.85 37.05
N LEU A 942 -0.55 2.54 36.56
CA LEU A 942 -0.46 3.99 36.69
C LEU A 942 -1.66 4.68 36.02
N VAL A 943 -1.98 4.30 34.77
CA VAL A 943 -3.17 4.83 34.07
C VAL A 943 -4.43 4.54 34.87
N LYS A 944 -4.69 3.29 35.28
CA LYS A 944 -5.87 2.93 36.10
C LYS A 944 -5.97 3.75 37.40
N THR A 945 -4.84 4.03 38.05
CA THR A 945 -4.79 4.87 39.26
C THR A 945 -5.11 6.33 38.96
N VAL A 946 -4.56 6.91 37.88
CA VAL A 946 -4.89 8.28 37.43
C VAL A 946 -6.37 8.37 37.04
N GLU A 947 -6.88 7.43 36.25
CA GLU A 947 -8.30 7.37 35.84
C GLU A 947 -9.23 7.32 37.06
N LYS A 948 -8.93 6.49 38.08
CA LYS A 948 -9.72 6.40 39.32
C LYS A 948 -9.75 7.72 40.10
N ASN A 949 -8.61 8.42 40.21
CA ASN A 949 -8.49 9.62 41.06
C ASN A 949 -8.92 10.92 40.36
N THR A 950 -8.98 10.92 39.03
CA THR A 950 -9.35 12.11 38.24
C THR A 950 -10.73 12.01 37.61
N GLY A 951 -11.28 10.79 37.42
CA GLY A 951 -12.51 10.57 36.64
C GLY A 951 -12.34 10.80 35.13
N LEU A 952 -11.13 11.10 34.66
CA LEU A 952 -10.82 11.29 33.25
C LEU A 952 -10.43 9.96 32.60
N ARG A 953 -10.95 9.72 31.40
CA ARG A 953 -10.47 8.66 30.50
C ARG A 953 -9.14 9.10 29.89
N ILE A 954 -8.09 8.29 30.04
CA ILE A 954 -6.80 8.52 29.37
C ILE A 954 -6.84 7.83 28.01
N ASP A 955 -6.87 8.63 26.94
CA ASP A 955 -6.97 8.10 25.58
C ASP A 955 -5.61 7.59 25.07
N HIS A 956 -4.53 8.27 25.44
CA HIS A 956 -3.18 7.96 24.98
C HIS A 956 -2.14 8.02 26.11
N TYR A 957 -1.15 7.14 26.06
CA TYR A 957 -0.03 7.06 27.00
C TYR A 957 1.30 7.24 26.27
N ALA A 958 2.20 8.05 26.82
CA ALA A 958 3.55 8.24 26.29
C ALA A 958 4.59 8.29 27.43
N GLU A 959 5.52 7.33 27.45
CA GLU A 959 6.62 7.27 28.40
C GLU A 959 7.97 7.54 27.74
N ILE A 960 8.86 8.23 28.47
CA ILE A 960 10.26 8.41 28.12
C ILE A 960 11.18 8.10 29.32
N GLY A 961 12.20 7.29 29.07
CA GLY A 961 13.28 6.98 30.03
C GLY A 961 14.51 7.87 29.86
N PHE A 962 15.49 7.77 30.76
CA PHE A 962 16.66 8.66 30.77
C PHE A 962 17.49 8.62 29.48
N ALA A 963 17.77 7.44 28.93
CA ALA A 963 18.50 7.31 27.66
C ALA A 963 17.75 7.97 26.49
N GLY A 964 16.43 7.82 26.46
CA GLY A 964 15.58 8.42 25.42
C GLY A 964 15.53 9.94 25.52
N PHE A 965 15.43 10.47 26.74
CA PHE A 965 15.45 11.92 26.99
C PHE A 965 16.76 12.56 26.52
N VAL A 966 17.91 12.01 26.92
CA VAL A 966 19.25 12.47 26.51
C VAL A 966 19.35 12.45 24.98
N GLY A 967 18.99 11.33 24.34
CA GLY A 967 19.05 11.17 22.89
C GLY A 967 18.18 12.15 22.10
N ILE A 968 17.00 12.56 22.61
CA ILE A 968 16.18 13.60 21.97
C ILE A 968 16.83 14.98 22.10
N VAL A 969 17.35 15.32 23.28
CA VAL A 969 17.99 16.63 23.53
C VAL A 969 19.26 16.80 22.69
N ASP A 970 20.08 15.75 22.58
CA ASP A 970 21.28 15.78 21.73
C ASP A 970 20.91 15.84 20.24
N ALA A 971 19.86 15.14 19.80
CA ALA A 971 19.41 15.15 18.41
C ALA A 971 18.88 16.53 17.93
N VAL A 972 18.23 17.31 18.81
CA VAL A 972 17.88 18.71 18.51
C VAL A 972 19.06 19.69 18.62
N GLY A 973 20.24 19.19 19.03
CA GLY A 973 21.45 19.98 19.21
C GLY A 973 21.39 20.88 20.45
N GLY A 974 20.98 20.31 21.58
CA GLY A 974 20.89 20.97 22.89
C GLY A 974 19.70 21.93 23.03
N VAL A 975 19.36 22.31 24.27
CA VAL A 975 18.23 23.19 24.60
C VAL A 975 18.69 24.46 25.31
N ASP A 976 18.33 25.61 24.75
CA ASP A 976 18.69 26.93 25.26
C ASP A 976 17.87 27.27 26.53
N MET A 977 18.56 27.46 27.66
CA MET A 977 17.96 27.72 28.97
C MET A 977 18.61 28.94 29.65
N CYS A 978 17.79 29.87 30.13
CA CYS A 978 18.23 31.00 30.94
C CYS A 978 17.90 30.77 32.42
N LEU A 979 18.95 30.83 33.25
CA LEU A 979 18.91 30.58 34.69
C LEU A 979 19.17 31.88 35.46
N ASP A 980 18.25 32.22 36.37
CA ASP A 980 18.27 33.47 37.14
C ASP A 980 19.28 33.41 38.32
N LYS A 981 19.58 32.19 38.78
CA LYS A 981 20.57 31.81 39.80
C LYS A 981 21.42 30.63 39.28
N PRO A 982 22.69 30.46 39.71
CA PRO A 982 23.44 29.25 39.40
C PRO A 982 22.83 28.03 40.12
N ILE A 983 22.85 26.88 39.47
CA ILE A 983 22.29 25.63 40.01
C ILE A 983 23.41 24.61 40.22
N LYS A 984 23.60 24.18 41.47
CA LYS A 984 24.55 23.13 41.85
C LYS A 984 23.88 22.13 42.79
N ASP A 985 23.68 20.90 42.32
CA ASP A 985 23.01 19.82 43.07
C ASP A 985 23.73 18.48 42.83
N GLU A 986 24.53 18.07 43.82
CA GLU A 986 25.34 16.84 43.77
C GLU A 986 24.52 15.57 43.53
N LYS A 987 23.24 15.55 43.93
CA LYS A 987 22.37 14.37 43.78
C LYS A 987 21.77 14.20 42.39
N SER A 988 21.67 15.28 41.61
CA SER A 988 21.32 15.23 40.18
C SER A 988 22.54 15.31 39.26
N GLY A 989 23.70 15.73 39.79
CA GLY A 989 24.91 16.02 39.01
C GLY A 989 24.85 17.37 38.30
N ALA A 990 23.93 18.26 38.68
CA ALA A 990 23.81 19.57 38.06
C ALA A 990 24.93 20.50 38.55
N ASP A 991 25.66 21.11 37.60
CA ASP A 991 26.58 22.25 37.84
C ASP A 991 26.42 23.24 36.68
N LEU A 992 25.57 24.24 36.88
CA LEU A 992 25.02 25.10 35.84
C LEU A 992 25.15 26.58 36.22
N LYS A 993 25.73 27.38 35.32
CA LYS A 993 26.00 28.80 35.55
C LYS A 993 24.72 29.65 35.45
N LYS A 994 24.74 30.80 36.11
CA LYS A 994 23.73 31.87 35.91
C LYS A 994 23.85 32.44 34.50
N GLY A 995 22.73 32.82 33.90
CA GLY A 995 22.66 33.35 32.54
C GLY A 995 22.03 32.38 31.55
N CYS A 996 22.09 32.71 30.26
CA CYS A 996 21.60 31.87 29.17
C CYS A 996 22.71 30.95 28.65
N GLN A 997 22.43 29.66 28.57
CA GLN A 997 23.35 28.62 28.10
C GLN A 997 22.58 27.50 27.40
N THR A 998 23.19 26.85 26.41
CA THR A 998 22.62 25.67 25.75
C THR A 998 22.99 24.43 26.55
N LEU A 999 22.00 23.69 27.05
CA LEU A 999 22.20 22.45 27.78
C LEU A 999 22.26 21.26 26.81
N ASP A 1000 23.32 20.45 26.91
CA ASP A 1000 23.36 19.11 26.29
C ASP A 1000 22.40 18.12 27.00
N GLY A 1001 22.23 16.91 26.46
CA GLY A 1001 21.31 15.92 27.02
C GLY A 1001 21.61 15.52 28.47
N SER A 1002 22.89 15.49 28.86
CA SER A 1002 23.30 15.17 30.23
C SER A 1002 23.01 16.31 31.21
N GLN A 1003 23.36 17.55 30.81
CA GLN A 1003 23.09 18.77 31.57
C GLN A 1003 21.59 19.05 31.70
N ALA A 1004 20.84 18.81 30.62
CA ALA A 1004 19.38 18.90 30.61
C ALA A 1004 18.74 17.86 31.55
N LEU A 1005 19.24 16.62 31.55
CA LEU A 1005 18.73 15.57 32.43
C LEU A 1005 19.00 15.90 33.90
N ALA A 1006 20.18 16.45 34.22
CA ALA A 1006 20.50 16.95 35.55
C ALA A 1006 19.56 18.12 35.95
N PHE A 1007 19.36 19.10 35.06
CA PHE A 1007 18.46 20.24 35.28
C PHE A 1007 17.01 19.83 35.59
N VAL A 1008 16.44 18.85 34.88
CA VAL A 1008 15.05 18.40 35.12
C VAL A 1008 14.90 17.46 36.32
N ARG A 1009 16.01 16.94 36.86
CA ARG A 1009 16.06 16.08 38.06
C ARG A 1009 16.38 16.85 39.34
N GLN A 1010 17.01 18.02 39.25
CA GLN A 1010 17.42 18.80 40.42
C GLN A 1010 16.24 19.21 41.31
N ARG A 1011 16.43 19.10 42.63
CA ARG A 1011 15.37 19.36 43.62
C ARG A 1011 15.85 19.98 44.92
N HIS A 1012 17.12 19.79 45.29
CA HIS A 1012 17.63 20.13 46.62
C HIS A 1012 17.93 21.62 46.81
N GLN A 1013 18.01 22.38 45.71
CA GLN A 1013 18.29 23.82 45.70
C GLN A 1013 17.05 24.67 45.35
N GLU A 1014 15.87 24.05 45.28
CA GLU A 1014 14.60 24.75 45.04
C GLU A 1014 13.77 24.89 46.31
N ALA A 1015 13.31 26.12 46.58
CA ALA A 1015 12.55 26.46 47.79
C ALA A 1015 11.19 25.73 47.88
N ASP A 1016 10.60 25.37 46.74
CA ASP A 1016 9.35 24.61 46.60
C ASP A 1016 9.60 23.09 46.42
N GLY A 1017 10.85 22.61 46.55
CA GLY A 1017 11.22 21.20 46.40
C GLY A 1017 10.73 20.56 45.09
N ASP A 1018 9.93 19.49 45.19
CA ASP A 1018 9.42 18.76 44.02
C ASP A 1018 8.46 19.59 43.15
N LEU A 1019 7.75 20.57 43.73
CA LEU A 1019 6.89 21.50 42.99
C LEU A 1019 7.73 22.51 42.19
N GLY A 1020 8.87 22.94 42.75
CA GLY A 1020 9.87 23.74 42.04
C GLY A 1020 10.46 22.97 40.86
N ARG A 1021 10.78 21.68 41.07
CA ARG A 1021 11.21 20.76 40.00
C ARG A 1021 10.15 20.60 38.90
N ALA A 1022 8.87 20.46 39.24
CA ALA A 1022 7.78 20.39 38.26
C ALA A 1022 7.66 21.67 37.41
N LYS A 1023 7.79 22.86 38.02
CA LYS A 1023 7.86 24.16 37.31
C LYS A 1023 9.05 24.19 36.33
N ASN A 1024 10.23 23.73 36.77
CA ASN A 1024 11.42 23.65 35.94
C ASN A 1024 11.28 22.65 34.78
N GLN A 1025 10.63 21.49 35.00
CA GLN A 1025 10.29 20.52 33.95
C GLN A 1025 9.37 21.13 32.88
N GLN A 1026 8.33 21.86 33.28
CA GLN A 1026 7.46 22.57 32.32
C GLN A 1026 8.20 23.69 31.56
N LYS A 1027 9.10 24.44 32.23
CA LYS A 1027 9.98 25.45 31.60
C LYS A 1027 10.89 24.80 30.55
N PHE A 1028 11.51 23.67 30.89
CA PHE A 1028 12.38 22.91 30.00
C PHE A 1028 11.62 22.32 28.80
N LEU A 1029 10.49 21.63 29.01
CA LEU A 1029 9.68 21.07 27.92
C LEU A 1029 9.20 22.16 26.95
N SER A 1030 8.93 23.36 27.46
CA SER A 1030 8.61 24.53 26.62
C SER A 1030 9.82 24.96 25.78
N ALA A 1031 11.02 25.02 26.35
CA ALA A 1031 12.26 25.35 25.64
C ALA A 1031 12.62 24.28 24.58
N LEU A 1032 12.51 23.00 24.92
CA LEU A 1032 12.69 21.88 23.99
C LEU A 1032 11.70 21.94 22.82
N ALA A 1033 10.41 22.21 23.09
CA ALA A 1033 9.41 22.38 22.03
C ALA A 1033 9.71 23.58 21.11
N LYS A 1034 10.22 24.69 21.65
CA LYS A 1034 10.69 25.85 20.85
C LYS A 1034 11.91 25.49 20.00
N ARG A 1035 12.87 24.74 20.56
CA ARG A 1035 14.09 24.30 19.87
C ARG A 1035 13.78 23.33 18.72
N ALA A 1036 12.96 22.31 18.98
CA ALA A 1036 12.51 21.35 17.96
C ALA A 1036 11.71 22.02 16.83
N ALA A 1037 10.92 23.06 17.15
CA ALA A 1037 10.21 23.88 16.17
C ALA A 1037 11.06 25.01 15.54
N SER A 1038 12.36 25.09 15.84
CA SER A 1038 13.22 26.14 15.30
C SER A 1038 13.50 25.93 13.80
N ARG A 1039 13.71 27.03 13.07
CA ARG A 1039 14.14 26.96 11.66
C ARG A 1039 15.43 26.16 11.48
N GLN A 1040 16.32 26.15 12.47
CA GLN A 1040 17.60 25.43 12.39
C GLN A 1040 17.43 23.90 12.46
N VAL A 1041 16.41 23.39 13.17
CA VAL A 1041 16.10 21.95 13.20
C VAL A 1041 15.18 21.57 12.03
N LEU A 1042 14.21 22.41 11.68
CA LEU A 1042 13.22 22.11 10.63
C LEU A 1042 13.75 22.25 9.18
N LEU A 1043 14.75 23.11 8.95
CA LEU A 1043 15.34 23.32 7.62
C LEU A 1043 16.63 22.49 7.39
N ASP A 1044 17.10 21.78 8.40
CA ASP A 1044 18.23 20.83 8.31
C ASP A 1044 17.67 19.40 8.15
N PRO A 1045 17.78 18.78 6.96
CA PRO A 1045 17.22 17.46 6.71
C PRO A 1045 17.88 16.35 7.54
N GLY A 1046 19.15 16.53 7.92
CA GLY A 1046 19.88 15.59 8.77
C GLY A 1046 19.33 15.62 10.19
N LYS A 1047 19.31 16.81 10.80
CA LYS A 1047 18.75 16.99 12.16
C LYS A 1047 17.28 16.64 12.25
N MET A 1048 16.47 16.99 11.26
CA MET A 1048 15.05 16.63 11.25
C MET A 1048 14.85 15.11 11.22
N ARG A 1049 15.61 14.38 10.37
CA ARG A 1049 15.60 12.91 10.33
C ARG A 1049 16.06 12.31 11.65
N ASP A 1050 17.18 12.81 12.21
CA ASP A 1050 17.80 12.22 13.39
C ASP A 1050 17.01 12.52 14.66
N THR A 1051 16.41 13.72 14.78
CA THR A 1051 15.42 14.07 15.81
C THR A 1051 14.19 13.17 15.73
N THR A 1052 13.63 12.97 14.52
CA THR A 1052 12.46 12.10 14.32
C THR A 1052 12.79 10.66 14.70
N LYS A 1053 13.93 10.13 14.25
CA LYS A 1053 14.41 8.77 14.57
C LYS A 1053 14.68 8.59 16.07
N ALA A 1054 15.25 9.60 16.73
CA ALA A 1054 15.45 9.59 18.18
C ALA A 1054 14.11 9.58 18.91
N GLY A 1055 13.18 10.47 18.56
CA GLY A 1055 11.84 10.56 19.16
C GLY A 1055 11.05 9.25 19.07
N LEU A 1056 10.94 8.67 17.87
CA LEU A 1056 10.19 7.42 17.63
C LEU A 1056 10.75 6.22 18.39
N LYS A 1057 12.08 6.14 18.58
CA LYS A 1057 12.73 5.07 19.36
C LYS A 1057 12.72 5.30 20.87
N SER A 1058 12.68 6.56 21.30
CA SER A 1058 12.82 6.95 22.71
C SER A 1058 11.49 6.96 23.46
N LEU A 1059 10.38 7.10 22.74
CA LEU A 1059 9.03 7.10 23.30
C LEU A 1059 8.46 5.68 23.30
N ILE A 1060 7.98 5.25 24.47
CA ILE A 1060 7.09 4.09 24.61
C ILE A 1060 5.65 4.62 24.57
N VAL A 1061 4.86 4.17 23.61
CA VAL A 1061 3.45 4.60 23.43
C VAL A 1061 2.49 3.45 23.70
N ASP A 1062 1.20 3.71 23.95
CA ASP A 1062 0.21 2.63 23.97
C ASP A 1062 0.03 1.95 22.58
N GLN A 1063 -0.67 0.82 22.54
CA GLN A 1063 -0.87 0.04 21.32
C GLN A 1063 -1.66 0.78 20.22
N ASP A 1064 -2.54 1.71 20.60
CA ASP A 1064 -3.48 2.38 19.70
C ASP A 1064 -2.97 3.72 19.18
N THR A 1065 -2.05 4.36 19.90
CA THR A 1065 -1.31 5.55 19.49
C THR A 1065 -0.52 5.30 18.20
N GLY A 1066 -0.95 5.94 17.11
CA GLY A 1066 -0.20 6.00 15.85
C GLY A 1066 0.55 7.31 15.67
N LEU A 1067 1.28 7.42 14.55
CA LEU A 1067 1.93 8.68 14.14
C LEU A 1067 1.00 9.92 14.12
N PRO A 1068 -0.28 9.84 13.71
CA PRO A 1068 -1.17 11.01 13.73
C PRO A 1068 -1.42 11.55 15.14
N ASP A 1069 -1.49 10.67 16.14
CA ASP A 1069 -1.80 11.02 17.52
C ASP A 1069 -0.55 11.56 18.25
N LEU A 1070 0.62 11.02 17.91
CA LEU A 1070 1.90 11.65 18.26
C LEU A 1070 2.08 13.05 17.65
N ALA A 1071 1.60 13.27 16.42
CA ALA A 1071 1.62 14.60 15.81
C ALA A 1071 0.65 15.57 16.52
N LYS A 1072 -0.55 15.11 16.91
CA LYS A 1072 -1.49 15.89 17.74
C LYS A 1072 -0.87 16.22 19.11
N LEU A 1073 -0.24 15.25 19.77
CA LEU A 1073 0.48 15.42 21.04
C LEU A 1073 1.57 16.49 20.92
N ALA A 1074 2.44 16.38 19.90
CA ALA A 1074 3.48 17.37 19.63
C ALA A 1074 2.90 18.77 19.37
N GLN A 1075 1.81 18.87 18.61
CA GLN A 1075 1.11 20.14 18.36
C GLN A 1075 0.49 20.73 19.64
N ALA A 1076 -0.11 19.89 20.49
CA ALA A 1076 -0.68 20.31 21.77
C ALA A 1076 0.41 20.83 22.72
N MET A 1077 1.54 20.13 22.84
CA MET A 1077 2.74 20.59 23.56
C MET A 1077 3.25 21.94 23.01
N GLN A 1078 3.29 22.09 21.68
CA GLN A 1078 3.71 23.34 21.03
C GLN A 1078 2.75 24.50 21.32
N LYS A 1079 1.42 24.27 21.31
CA LYS A 1079 0.41 25.28 21.66
C LYS A 1079 0.64 25.81 23.08
N VAL A 1080 0.86 24.91 24.05
CA VAL A 1080 1.17 25.28 25.45
C VAL A 1080 2.47 26.09 25.52
N SER A 1081 3.54 25.65 24.85
CA SER A 1081 4.84 26.37 24.83
C SER A 1081 4.78 27.76 24.15
N GLN A 1082 3.86 27.96 23.21
CA GLN A 1082 3.61 29.25 22.56
C GLN A 1082 2.66 30.18 23.35
N GLY A 1083 2.18 29.78 24.53
CA GLY A 1083 1.19 30.55 25.30
C GLY A 1083 -0.24 30.50 24.74
N LYS A 1084 -0.50 29.63 23.77
CA LYS A 1084 -1.84 29.36 23.20
C LYS A 1084 -2.59 28.24 23.94
N GLY A 1085 -1.89 27.53 24.84
CA GLY A 1085 -2.46 26.58 25.78
C GLY A 1085 -2.18 27.00 27.21
N LYS A 1086 -2.93 26.44 28.17
CA LYS A 1086 -2.89 26.79 29.58
C LYS A 1086 -1.98 25.81 30.33
N ARG A 1087 -1.19 26.33 31.28
CA ARG A 1087 -0.46 25.52 32.27
C ARG A 1087 -1.16 25.73 33.60
N VAL A 1088 -1.57 24.64 34.22
CA VAL A 1088 -2.36 24.65 35.45
C VAL A 1088 -1.62 23.84 36.50
N GLU A 1089 -1.41 24.44 37.68
CA GLU A 1089 -0.93 23.69 38.84
C GLU A 1089 -2.11 22.95 39.48
N LEU A 1090 -1.86 21.72 39.92
CA LEU A 1090 -2.87 20.93 40.61
C LEU A 1090 -3.17 21.57 41.98
N PRO A 1091 -4.45 21.79 42.36
CA PRO A 1091 -4.77 22.34 43.67
C PRO A 1091 -4.32 21.42 44.83
N ILE A 1092 -3.43 21.93 45.67
CA ILE A 1092 -2.84 21.23 46.81
C ILE A 1092 -3.38 21.85 48.10
N ALA A 1093 -3.88 21.01 49.01
CA ALA A 1093 -4.31 21.41 50.35
C ALA A 1093 -3.13 21.39 51.34
N ASP A 1094 -2.26 20.37 51.25
CA ASP A 1094 -1.06 20.24 52.08
C ASP A 1094 0.12 19.75 51.24
N LYS A 1095 1.20 20.54 51.22
CA LYS A 1095 2.44 20.26 50.47
C LYS A 1095 3.37 19.26 51.17
N TYR A 1096 3.21 19.05 52.48
CA TYR A 1096 4.13 18.28 53.33
C TYR A 1096 3.43 17.17 54.12
N HIS A 1097 2.22 16.79 53.70
CA HIS A 1097 1.33 15.84 54.36
C HIS A 1097 2.05 14.56 54.80
N TRP A 1098 2.16 14.37 56.11
CA TRP A 1098 2.89 13.24 56.69
C TRP A 1098 2.00 12.00 56.81
N THR A 1099 2.50 10.86 56.33
CA THR A 1099 1.79 9.57 56.34
C THR A 1099 2.69 8.47 56.91
N ASP A 1100 2.13 7.27 57.11
CA ASP A 1100 2.91 6.06 57.42
C ASP A 1100 3.90 5.67 56.30
N LYS A 1101 3.72 6.20 55.08
CA LYS A 1101 4.66 6.10 53.95
C LYS A 1101 5.56 7.36 53.82
N GLY A 1102 5.64 8.18 54.86
CA GLY A 1102 6.41 9.43 54.94
C GLY A 1102 5.73 10.63 54.28
N SER A 1103 6.47 11.72 54.07
CA SER A 1103 5.93 12.96 53.47
C SER A 1103 5.35 12.74 52.06
N SER A 1104 4.19 13.32 51.81
CA SER A 1104 3.34 13.19 50.62
C SER A 1104 2.65 14.52 50.31
N VAL A 1105 1.92 14.60 49.19
CA VAL A 1105 1.18 15.80 48.77
C VAL A 1105 -0.32 15.50 48.76
N LEU A 1106 -1.11 16.24 49.54
CA LEU A 1106 -2.56 16.08 49.61
C LEU A 1106 -3.26 17.09 48.70
N TRP A 1107 -4.14 16.61 47.82
CA TRP A 1107 -4.90 17.47 46.91
C TRP A 1107 -6.05 18.17 47.64
N ASP A 1108 -6.34 19.41 47.25
CA ASP A 1108 -7.64 20.01 47.55
C ASP A 1108 -8.69 19.29 46.71
N LYS A 1109 -9.38 18.29 47.30
CA LYS A 1109 -10.34 17.45 46.59
C LYS A 1109 -11.45 18.28 45.92
N LYS A 1110 -11.89 19.39 46.51
CA LYS A 1110 -12.98 20.22 45.95
C LYS A 1110 -12.50 20.94 44.69
N ARG A 1111 -11.34 21.61 44.75
CA ARG A 1111 -10.77 22.33 43.59
C ARG A 1111 -10.19 21.38 42.54
N ALA A 1112 -9.59 20.26 42.93
CA ALA A 1112 -9.08 19.25 41.99
C ALA A 1112 -10.20 18.58 41.21
N ASN A 1113 -11.29 18.13 41.87
CA ASN A 1113 -12.44 17.55 41.18
C ASN A 1113 -13.12 18.55 40.24
N ALA A 1114 -13.23 19.83 40.65
CA ALA A 1114 -13.74 20.89 39.78
C ALA A 1114 -12.85 21.14 38.54
N LEU A 1115 -11.53 20.94 38.64
CA LEU A 1115 -10.63 21.00 37.48
C LEU A 1115 -10.88 19.81 36.55
N PHE A 1116 -10.90 18.59 37.08
CA PHE A 1116 -11.04 17.39 36.27
C PHE A 1116 -12.42 17.25 35.62
N GLU A 1117 -13.51 17.65 36.30
CA GLU A 1117 -14.85 17.70 35.69
C GLU A 1117 -14.91 18.67 34.50
N ARG A 1118 -14.25 19.83 34.59
CA ARG A 1118 -14.16 20.77 33.47
C ARG A 1118 -13.37 20.16 32.32
N LEU A 1119 -12.25 19.48 32.58
CA LEU A 1119 -11.51 18.77 31.53
C LEU A 1119 -12.34 17.60 30.92
N ARG A 1120 -13.16 16.91 31.72
CA ARG A 1120 -14.00 15.79 31.25
C ARG A 1120 -15.07 16.26 30.26
N LYS A 1121 -15.62 17.45 30.49
CA LYS A 1121 -16.62 18.13 29.66
C LYS A 1121 -16.02 19.10 28.61
N ASP A 1122 -14.69 19.16 28.49
CA ASP A 1122 -13.98 20.14 27.64
C ASP A 1122 -14.41 21.60 27.91
N GLU A 1123 -14.72 21.95 29.16
CA GLU A 1123 -15.09 23.32 29.56
C GLU A 1123 -13.86 24.23 29.69
N PRO A 1124 -14.00 25.56 29.42
CA PRO A 1124 -12.91 26.51 29.62
C PRO A 1124 -12.37 26.54 31.05
N VAL A 1125 -11.08 26.22 31.21
CA VAL A 1125 -10.34 26.42 32.48
C VAL A 1125 -9.85 27.88 32.59
N PRO A 1126 -10.08 28.59 33.70
CA PRO A 1126 -9.57 29.95 33.94
C PRO A 1126 -8.03 30.07 33.85
N ALA A 1127 -7.54 31.25 33.44
CA ALA A 1127 -6.10 31.50 33.28
C ALA A 1127 -5.31 31.61 34.61
N LYS A 1128 -6.01 31.88 35.73
CA LYS A 1128 -5.45 31.95 37.09
C LYS A 1128 -6.03 30.86 38.00
N TRP A 1129 -6.10 29.62 37.52
CA TRP A 1129 -6.53 28.49 38.35
C TRP A 1129 -5.60 28.33 39.56
N GLY A 1130 -6.14 28.54 40.78
CA GLY A 1130 -5.39 28.47 42.04
C GLY A 1130 -5.34 29.79 42.83
N ALA A 1131 -5.42 30.96 42.18
CA ALA A 1131 -5.16 32.26 42.83
C ALA A 1131 -6.36 32.96 43.47
N GLU A 1132 -7.59 32.49 43.22
CA GLU A 1132 -8.81 33.02 43.84
C GLU A 1132 -9.28 32.12 44.98
N ASP A 1133 -9.40 32.74 46.16
CA ASP A 1133 -10.12 32.24 47.32
C ASP A 1133 -11.62 32.48 47.10
N PRO A 1134 -12.47 31.45 46.99
CA PRO A 1134 -13.93 31.61 46.84
C PRO A 1134 -14.60 31.90 48.18
N GLY A 1135 -13.95 32.70 49.03
CA GLY A 1135 -14.17 32.79 50.48
C GLY A 1135 -14.21 34.22 51.02
N LYS A 1136 -14.59 35.22 50.21
CA LYS A 1136 -15.14 36.49 50.70
C LYS A 1136 -16.44 36.82 49.94
N PRO A 1137 -17.48 37.29 50.64
CA PRO A 1137 -18.76 37.68 50.02
C PRO A 1137 -18.61 38.93 49.14
#